data_AF-A0A7K4JRF3-F1
#
_entry.id   AF-A0A7K4JRF3-F1
#
_cell.length_a   1.000
_cell.length_b   1.000
_cell.length_c   1.000
_cell.angle_alpha   90.00
_cell.angle_beta   90.00
_cell.angle_gamma   90.00
#
_symmetry.space_group_name_H-M   'P 1'
#
loop_
_entity.id
_entity.type
_entity.pdbx_description
1 polymer ?
#
loop_
_entity_poly.entity_id
_entity_poly.type
_entity_poly.pdbx_seq_one_letter_code
_entity_poly.pdbx_strand_id
1 'polypeptide(L)'
;GNQRNTHIGLYDLQTKQNENLYMFERDLRIISCSVNNERTLLAVSFHQYTEEERVSRLLQSVSKYLTLLIEIHPINNVRVLKAVDSCVRVQFLYPVEGRNTSTESRLLVVSEDKYIEQFDIHVAEEEHKVVIQNSGQIPRARVADDIVWAQWDMMEQRLFYIVPKESRSTLKCVQFCPDENFDSILESHLDISLNDAQLKLVNFGYDCCQDQDVTSKSLNLQVFTSKAGGLCVCCSLASDIPDEITYSIYFLHKGYSKTFTVSLERTESHQLKEVAFMNLDYYVAAYLPGHFLHLLNIQHPDLLCYSLFLTGEDARIDVLQNCSIRSPLTSTVLDCYIGNMYAVSINDNALLQFLQKSKQDSERLAALHCALLYFQHTEDLETQIIWWISENLSTCPSFDPIQEFIIASLYCKMCPEADNLDKLLPYTSLLDWIGIIPGVTCATDIISLPVLEFQNSKGFWEKLSSNLESVKYAEPHLHYHNDVLRREWRNLSEEVSIHALKQEERTTTAYLRNIFENAKKLIPLFQEEDYQQQLLMGLMVAQLKDHLMRHLQYVGKKKIDQIVLDYVANLLNLVHRIMKEVWRRYQLHSCILCFDERGSAGEFAVFHVMSRILEAANGMCMPLPPGFHTLHLGLGVRCLPLHTLLHYIDIGLLHLTETCVKKLLKELDDTEKNQKLKFSIVMRLPEALGQKARQFWNHPVNASFIARKYVKLLLEKLGKRQYSRPLPERLSVPVEFLPLNYLTNMLAEIENQGGHPYEKQDHVNVRFVEETALRHTMTLLGLKYS
;
A
#
# COMPACT_ATOMS: atom_id res chain seq x y z
N GLY A 1 -0.18 7.25 -67.27
CA GLY A 1 -1.16 6.36 -66.64
C GLY A 1 -0.46 5.55 -65.58
N ASN A 2 -0.42 6.06 -64.35
CA ASN A 2 -0.05 5.26 -63.19
C ASN A 2 -1.36 4.77 -62.59
N GLN A 3 -1.73 3.51 -62.82
CA GLN A 3 -2.80 2.89 -62.04
C GLN A 3 -2.35 2.92 -60.58
N ARG A 4 -3.09 3.66 -59.76
CA ARG A 4 -2.89 3.67 -58.31
C ARG A 4 -3.60 2.43 -57.76
N ASN A 5 -2.84 1.56 -57.12
CA ASN A 5 -3.33 0.32 -56.52
C ASN A 5 -3.28 0.45 -55.00
N THR A 6 -4.28 -0.10 -54.32
CA THR A 6 -4.30 -0.19 -52.86
C THR A 6 -3.78 -1.56 -52.43
N HIS A 7 -2.75 -1.57 -51.58
CA HIS A 7 -2.16 -2.78 -51.01
C HIS A 7 -2.55 -2.91 -49.54
N ILE A 8 -2.97 -4.10 -49.13
CA ILE A 8 -3.23 -4.44 -47.74
C ILE A 8 -2.18 -5.46 -47.32
N GLY A 9 -1.42 -5.12 -46.28
CA GLY A 9 -0.41 -5.99 -45.73
C GLY A 9 -0.43 -6.06 -44.21
N LEU A 10 0.19 -7.10 -43.67
CA LEU A 10 0.39 -7.30 -42.25
C LEU A 10 1.84 -6.96 -41.90
N TYR A 11 2.03 -6.08 -40.92
CA TYR A 11 3.36 -5.71 -40.45
C TYR A 11 3.89 -6.78 -39.51
N ASP A 12 5.00 -7.41 -39.87
CA ASP A 12 5.72 -8.34 -38.99
C ASP A 12 6.76 -7.57 -38.15
N LEU A 13 6.55 -7.61 -36.83
CA LEU A 13 7.40 -6.92 -35.86
C LEU A 13 8.84 -7.48 -35.84
N GLN A 14 9.03 -8.77 -36.13
CA GLN A 14 10.35 -9.41 -36.07
C GLN A 14 11.20 -9.07 -37.30
N THR A 15 10.60 -9.16 -38.49
CA THR A 15 11.30 -8.88 -39.75
C THR A 15 11.28 -7.39 -40.13
N LYS A 16 10.42 -6.59 -39.48
CA LYS A 16 10.15 -5.18 -39.80
C LYS A 16 9.73 -4.96 -41.25
N GLN A 17 9.06 -5.94 -41.84
CA GLN A 17 8.57 -5.91 -43.21
C GLN A 17 7.06 -6.06 -43.24
N ASN A 18 6.43 -5.51 -44.29
CA ASN A 18 5.02 -5.71 -44.55
C ASN A 18 4.84 -6.94 -45.45
N GLU A 19 4.18 -7.96 -44.93
CA GLU A 19 3.70 -9.10 -45.71
C GLU A 19 2.45 -8.67 -46.50
N ASN A 20 2.49 -8.69 -47.83
CA ASN A 20 1.34 -8.30 -48.66
C ASN A 20 0.28 -9.41 -48.66
N LEU A 21 -0.93 -9.09 -48.16
CA LEU A 21 -2.03 -10.05 -48.07
C LEU A 21 -2.98 -9.97 -49.26
N TYR A 22 -3.31 -8.75 -49.72
CA TYR A 22 -4.27 -8.55 -50.80
C TYR A 22 -4.02 -7.22 -51.53
N MET A 23 -4.29 -7.20 -52.84
CA MET A 23 -4.13 -6.04 -53.69
C MET A 23 -5.44 -5.72 -54.42
N PHE A 24 -5.87 -4.47 -54.34
CA PHE A 24 -6.93 -3.93 -55.17
C PHE A 24 -6.33 -3.17 -56.37
N GLU A 25 -6.83 -3.47 -57.57
CA GLU A 25 -6.44 -2.80 -58.83
C GLU A 25 -7.06 -1.39 -59.00
N ARG A 26 -7.48 -0.77 -57.88
CA ARG A 26 -8.08 0.56 -57.81
C ARG A 26 -7.57 1.28 -56.55
N ASP A 27 -7.56 2.60 -56.62
CA ASP A 27 -7.26 3.48 -55.48
C ASP A 27 -8.51 3.56 -54.59
N LEU A 28 -8.56 2.70 -53.57
CA LEU A 28 -9.65 2.62 -52.61
C LEU A 28 -9.23 3.27 -51.28
N ARG A 29 -10.11 4.12 -50.75
CA ARG A 29 -9.96 4.68 -49.40
C ARG A 29 -10.48 3.66 -48.38
N ILE A 30 -9.57 2.87 -47.83
CA ILE A 30 -9.86 1.91 -46.77
C ILE A 30 -10.20 2.65 -45.47
N ILE A 31 -11.23 2.18 -44.79
CA ILE A 31 -11.72 2.72 -43.52
C ILE A 31 -11.29 1.82 -42.37
N SER A 32 -11.53 0.52 -42.53
CA SER A 32 -11.28 -0.48 -41.50
C SER A 32 -10.86 -1.77 -42.17
N CYS A 33 -9.92 -2.45 -41.56
CA CYS A 33 -9.40 -3.72 -42.05
C CYS A 33 -9.02 -4.60 -40.86
N SER A 34 -9.39 -5.87 -40.89
CA SER A 34 -9.05 -6.84 -39.86
C SER A 34 -8.75 -8.20 -40.49
N VAL A 35 -7.82 -8.94 -39.88
CA VAL A 35 -7.45 -10.31 -40.27
C VAL A 35 -7.81 -11.26 -39.14
N ASN A 36 -8.24 -12.48 -39.44
CA ASN A 36 -8.51 -13.51 -38.43
C ASN A 36 -7.20 -14.09 -37.84
N ASN A 37 -7.33 -14.84 -36.75
CA ASN A 37 -6.18 -15.43 -36.05
C ASN A 37 -5.35 -16.35 -36.95
N GLU A 38 -6.02 -17.15 -37.79
CA GLU A 38 -5.39 -18.13 -38.67
C GLU A 38 -4.78 -17.50 -39.95
N ARG A 39 -4.93 -16.19 -40.16
CA ARG A 39 -4.49 -15.46 -41.37
C ARG A 39 -5.04 -16.05 -42.68
N THR A 40 -6.27 -16.55 -42.64
CA THR A 40 -6.97 -17.14 -43.80
C THR A 40 -8.07 -16.25 -44.35
N LEU A 41 -8.60 -15.34 -43.54
CA LEU A 41 -9.69 -14.42 -43.87
C LEU A 41 -9.29 -12.96 -43.62
N LEU A 42 -9.70 -12.11 -44.54
CA LEU A 42 -9.50 -10.66 -44.51
C LEU A 42 -10.85 -9.96 -44.65
N ALA A 43 -11.21 -9.14 -43.66
CA ALA A 43 -12.39 -8.29 -43.70
C ALA A 43 -11.96 -6.84 -43.98
N VAL A 44 -12.55 -6.21 -44.99
CA VAL A 44 -12.19 -4.86 -45.43
C VAL A 44 -13.44 -4.03 -45.64
N SER A 45 -13.47 -2.82 -45.09
CA SER A 45 -14.48 -1.81 -45.38
C SER A 45 -13.82 -0.60 -46.02
N PHE A 46 -14.41 -0.09 -47.10
CA PHE A 46 -13.87 1.03 -47.86
C PHE A 46 -14.97 1.92 -48.45
N HIS A 47 -14.61 3.16 -48.73
CA HIS A 47 -15.47 4.12 -49.41
C HIS A 47 -15.36 3.93 -50.92
N GLN A 48 -16.50 3.76 -51.61
CA GLN A 48 -16.55 3.72 -53.07
C GLN A 48 -16.50 5.15 -53.61
N TYR A 49 -15.35 5.58 -54.12
CA TYR A 49 -15.24 6.82 -54.89
C TYR A 49 -15.23 6.44 -56.38
N THR A 50 -16.29 6.76 -57.12
CA THR A 50 -16.29 6.65 -58.59
C THR A 50 -16.11 8.05 -59.17
N GLU A 51 -14.99 8.30 -59.87
CA GLU A 51 -14.75 9.57 -60.58
C GLU A 51 -15.86 9.91 -61.61
N GLU A 52 -16.71 8.93 -61.98
CA GLU A 52 -17.88 9.09 -62.86
C GLU A 52 -19.10 9.77 -62.19
N GLU A 53 -19.08 10.02 -60.87
CA GLU A 53 -20.22 10.60 -60.12
C GLU A 53 -20.51 12.09 -60.37
N ARG A 54 -19.69 12.80 -61.17
CA ARG A 54 -20.08 14.15 -61.63
C ARG A 54 -21.13 14.11 -62.74
N VAL A 55 -21.32 12.99 -63.44
CA VAL A 55 -22.18 12.93 -64.64
C VAL A 55 -23.39 11.99 -64.46
N SER A 56 -23.32 11.01 -63.55
CA SER A 56 -24.32 9.91 -63.47
C SER A 56 -25.27 9.96 -62.25
N ARG A 57 -25.51 11.13 -61.65
CA ARG A 57 -26.36 11.27 -60.44
C ARG A 57 -27.86 10.93 -60.60
N LEU A 58 -28.31 10.55 -61.79
CA LEU A 58 -29.75 10.41 -62.06
C LEU A 58 -30.27 8.96 -62.15
N LEU A 59 -29.43 7.91 -62.19
CA LEU A 59 -29.95 6.57 -62.52
C LEU A 59 -29.46 5.35 -61.73
N GLN A 60 -28.52 5.42 -60.78
CA GLN A 60 -28.23 4.24 -59.92
C GLN A 60 -27.91 4.64 -58.47
N SER A 61 -28.71 4.12 -57.53
CA SER A 61 -28.48 4.19 -56.08
C SER A 61 -27.36 3.21 -55.70
N VAL A 62 -26.11 3.59 -55.94
CA VAL A 62 -24.95 2.81 -55.50
C VAL A 62 -24.63 3.19 -54.05
N SER A 63 -24.49 2.19 -53.18
CA SER A 63 -24.13 2.38 -51.77
C SER A 63 -22.75 3.01 -51.62
N LYS A 64 -22.60 4.02 -50.76
CA LYS A 64 -21.33 4.75 -50.57
C LYS A 64 -20.20 3.91 -49.96
N TYR A 65 -20.53 2.96 -49.09
CA TYR A 65 -19.58 2.15 -48.34
C TYR A 65 -19.82 0.66 -48.60
N LEU A 66 -18.72 -0.07 -48.86
CA LEU A 66 -18.76 -1.51 -49.09
C LEU A 66 -17.86 -2.23 -48.10
N THR A 67 -18.40 -3.27 -47.48
CA THR A 67 -17.68 -4.18 -46.60
C THR A 67 -17.58 -5.56 -47.25
N LEU A 68 -16.35 -6.03 -47.43
CA LEU A 68 -16.01 -7.29 -48.06
C LEU A 68 -15.37 -8.26 -47.07
N LEU A 69 -15.61 -9.55 -47.29
CA LEU A 69 -14.90 -10.66 -46.67
C LEU A 69 -14.16 -11.43 -47.77
N ILE A 70 -12.86 -11.60 -47.60
CA ILE A 70 -11.94 -12.11 -48.62
C ILE A 70 -11.19 -13.32 -48.04
N GLU A 71 -11.16 -14.42 -48.79
CA GLU A 71 -10.29 -15.56 -48.52
C GLU A 71 -8.88 -15.24 -49.08
N ILE A 72 -7.82 -15.31 -48.27
CA ILE A 72 -6.45 -14.88 -48.66
C ILE A 72 -5.49 -16.02 -48.99
N HIS A 73 -5.74 -17.24 -48.50
CA HIS A 73 -4.82 -18.39 -48.67
C HIS A 73 -5.53 -19.69 -49.09
N PRO A 74 -5.69 -19.96 -50.41
CA PRO A 74 -5.43 -19.08 -51.54
C PRO A 74 -6.56 -18.06 -51.77
N ILE A 75 -6.28 -17.00 -52.53
CA ILE A 75 -7.31 -16.03 -52.95
C ILE A 75 -8.35 -16.74 -53.83
N ASN A 76 -9.46 -17.11 -53.23
CA ASN A 76 -10.51 -17.91 -53.87
C ASN A 76 -11.79 -17.12 -54.06
N ASN A 77 -12.33 -16.52 -52.98
CA ASN A 77 -13.61 -15.84 -53.00
C ASN A 77 -13.58 -14.47 -52.31
N VAL A 78 -14.38 -13.56 -52.85
CA VAL A 78 -14.73 -12.26 -52.25
C VAL A 78 -16.23 -12.22 -52.05
N ARG A 79 -16.68 -12.00 -50.81
CA ARG A 79 -18.09 -11.88 -50.44
C ARG A 79 -18.40 -10.47 -49.97
N VAL A 80 -19.52 -9.93 -50.43
CA VAL A 80 -20.05 -8.67 -49.90
C VAL A 80 -20.80 -8.96 -48.61
N LEU A 81 -20.30 -8.44 -47.49
CA LEU A 81 -20.99 -8.50 -46.20
C LEU A 81 -22.05 -7.39 -46.10
N LYS A 82 -21.68 -6.16 -46.47
CA LYS A 82 -22.57 -4.99 -46.43
C LYS A 82 -22.30 -4.01 -47.55
N ALA A 83 -23.38 -3.39 -48.00
CA ALA A 83 -23.42 -2.30 -48.97
C ALA A 83 -24.38 -1.24 -48.40
N VAL A 84 -23.84 -0.19 -47.77
CA VAL A 84 -24.61 0.82 -47.01
C VAL A 84 -24.11 2.24 -47.28
N ASP A 85 -24.90 3.24 -46.90
CA ASP A 85 -24.56 4.66 -47.05
C ASP A 85 -23.85 5.26 -45.83
N SER A 86 -23.75 4.49 -44.74
CA SER A 86 -23.06 4.82 -43.49
C SER A 86 -21.69 4.13 -43.41
N CYS A 87 -20.75 4.71 -42.67
CA CYS A 87 -19.43 4.10 -42.51
C CYS A 87 -19.52 2.85 -41.61
N VAL A 88 -18.82 1.80 -42.01
CA VAL A 88 -18.81 0.49 -41.35
C VAL A 88 -17.40 0.11 -40.99
N ARG A 89 -17.18 -0.34 -39.75
CA ARG A 89 -15.92 -0.89 -39.26
C ARG A 89 -16.01 -2.37 -39.00
N VAL A 90 -14.88 -3.04 -39.10
CA VAL A 90 -14.75 -4.50 -39.03
C VAL A 90 -13.62 -4.89 -38.08
N GLN A 91 -13.90 -5.85 -37.19
CA GLN A 91 -12.95 -6.33 -36.19
C GLN A 91 -13.14 -7.83 -35.96
N PHE A 92 -12.12 -8.65 -36.24
CA PHE A 92 -12.15 -10.08 -35.90
C PHE A 92 -11.94 -10.28 -34.40
N LEU A 93 -12.58 -11.32 -33.87
CA LEU A 93 -12.36 -11.82 -32.52
C LEU A 93 -11.20 -12.81 -32.52
N TYR A 94 -10.32 -12.72 -31.51
CA TYR A 94 -9.18 -13.61 -31.35
C TYR A 94 -9.40 -14.53 -30.15
N PRO A 95 -9.55 -15.86 -30.34
CA PRO A 95 -9.65 -16.80 -29.22
C PRO A 95 -8.32 -16.92 -28.47
N VAL A 96 -8.38 -17.12 -27.16
CA VAL A 96 -7.19 -17.27 -26.29
C VAL A 96 -6.41 -18.54 -26.66
N GLU A 97 -5.08 -18.44 -26.70
CA GLU A 97 -4.16 -19.53 -27.03
C GLU A 97 -4.37 -20.77 -26.15
N GLY A 98 -4.55 -21.94 -26.76
CA GLY A 98 -4.52 -23.23 -26.05
C GLY A 98 -5.59 -24.26 -26.41
N ARG A 99 -6.50 -23.97 -27.34
CA ARG A 99 -7.44 -24.98 -27.86
C ARG A 99 -7.42 -25.02 -29.38
N ASN A 100 -7.33 -26.23 -29.91
CA ASN A 100 -7.17 -26.55 -31.32
C ASN A 100 -8.26 -25.93 -32.19
N THR A 101 -7.84 -25.30 -33.30
CA THR A 101 -8.54 -25.22 -34.60
C THR A 101 -10.07 -25.20 -34.50
N SER A 102 -10.66 -24.17 -33.91
CA SER A 102 -12.06 -23.89 -34.20
C SER A 102 -12.14 -23.47 -35.66
N THR A 103 -12.82 -24.26 -36.48
CA THR A 103 -13.22 -23.94 -37.86
C THR A 103 -14.18 -22.74 -37.93
N GLU A 104 -14.20 -21.87 -36.92
CA GLU A 104 -15.14 -20.77 -36.76
C GLU A 104 -14.36 -19.49 -36.45
N SER A 105 -14.42 -18.54 -37.39
CA SER A 105 -13.93 -17.19 -37.20
C SER A 105 -15.13 -16.27 -36.94
N ARG A 106 -15.06 -15.43 -35.91
CA ARG A 106 -16.13 -14.48 -35.58
C ARG A 106 -15.70 -13.06 -35.92
N LEU A 107 -16.59 -12.32 -36.57
CA LEU A 107 -16.33 -10.95 -37.05
C LEU A 107 -17.37 -9.98 -36.50
N LEU A 108 -16.91 -8.92 -35.83
CA LEU A 108 -17.73 -7.79 -35.44
C LEU A 108 -17.80 -6.76 -36.56
N VAL A 109 -19.02 -6.33 -36.88
CA VAL A 109 -19.33 -5.30 -37.87
C VAL A 109 -20.06 -4.16 -37.16
N VAL A 110 -19.40 -3.01 -37.06
CA VAL A 110 -19.88 -1.82 -36.36
C VAL A 110 -20.37 -0.81 -37.39
N SER A 111 -21.65 -0.44 -37.34
CA SER A 111 -22.23 0.56 -38.24
C SER A 111 -22.36 1.91 -37.55
N GLU A 112 -22.07 3.00 -38.27
CA GLU A 112 -22.39 4.36 -37.81
C GLU A 112 -23.89 4.62 -37.63
N ASP A 113 -24.76 3.77 -38.20
CA ASP A 113 -26.21 3.75 -37.94
C ASP A 113 -26.58 3.25 -36.54
N LYS A 114 -25.66 3.37 -35.57
CA LYS A 114 -25.86 3.09 -34.14
C LYS A 114 -26.13 1.62 -33.81
N TYR A 115 -25.50 0.67 -34.49
CA TYR A 115 -25.65 -0.75 -34.13
C TYR A 115 -24.39 -1.58 -34.41
N ILE A 116 -24.27 -2.72 -33.71
CA ILE A 116 -23.16 -3.69 -33.82
C ILE A 116 -23.71 -5.08 -34.09
N GLU A 117 -23.14 -5.76 -35.07
CA GLU A 117 -23.47 -7.14 -35.45
C GLU A 117 -22.25 -8.05 -35.33
N GLN A 118 -22.47 -9.30 -34.92
CA GLN A 118 -21.49 -10.39 -35.00
C GLN A 118 -21.86 -11.31 -36.16
N PHE A 119 -20.87 -11.67 -36.97
CA PHE A 119 -20.95 -12.67 -38.03
C PHE A 119 -20.15 -13.91 -37.63
N ASP A 120 -20.77 -15.07 -37.70
CA ASP A 120 -20.12 -16.36 -37.41
C ASP A 120 -19.75 -17.04 -38.73
N ILE A 121 -18.44 -17.10 -39.00
CA ILE A 121 -17.90 -17.57 -40.28
C ILE A 121 -17.29 -18.95 -40.07
N HIS A 122 -17.97 -19.98 -40.58
CA HIS A 122 -17.43 -21.33 -40.59
C HIS A 122 -16.49 -21.52 -41.79
N VAL A 123 -15.35 -22.12 -41.52
CA VAL A 123 -14.22 -22.28 -42.43
C VAL A 123 -13.83 -23.76 -42.45
N ALA A 124 -13.87 -24.39 -43.62
CA ALA A 124 -13.44 -25.78 -43.80
C ALA A 124 -12.09 -25.84 -44.53
N GLU A 125 -11.26 -26.81 -44.14
CA GLU A 125 -10.09 -27.21 -44.91
C GLU A 125 -10.49 -28.33 -45.90
N GLU A 126 -10.52 -28.00 -47.19
CA GLU A 126 -10.68 -28.96 -48.28
C GLU A 126 -9.38 -29.01 -49.09
N GLU A 127 -8.69 -30.15 -49.12
CA GLU A 127 -7.55 -30.43 -50.02
C GLU A 127 -6.47 -29.31 -50.09
N HIS A 128 -6.02 -28.80 -48.93
CA HIS A 128 -5.07 -27.67 -48.79
C HIS A 128 -5.63 -26.29 -49.20
N LYS A 129 -6.96 -26.14 -49.26
CA LYS A 129 -7.66 -24.87 -49.44
C LYS A 129 -8.59 -24.62 -48.27
N VAL A 130 -8.55 -23.41 -47.77
CA VAL A 130 -9.42 -22.94 -46.71
C VAL A 130 -10.60 -22.24 -47.37
N VAL A 131 -11.83 -22.77 -47.23
CA VAL A 131 -13.04 -22.25 -47.90
C VAL A 131 -14.15 -22.01 -46.88
N ILE A 132 -14.90 -20.93 -47.05
CA ILE A 132 -16.08 -20.63 -46.21
C ILE A 132 -17.17 -21.69 -46.45
N GLN A 133 -17.53 -22.42 -45.40
CA GLN A 133 -18.33 -23.66 -45.42
C GLN A 133 -19.81 -23.45 -45.86
N ASN A 134 -20.31 -22.21 -45.85
CA ASN A 134 -21.70 -21.88 -46.20
C ASN A 134 -21.78 -21.12 -47.52
N SER A 135 -22.47 -21.62 -48.54
CA SER A 135 -22.73 -20.89 -49.81
C SER A 135 -23.89 -19.88 -49.74
N GLY A 136 -24.60 -19.81 -48.61
CA GLY A 136 -25.72 -18.89 -48.34
C GLY A 136 -25.36 -17.64 -47.53
N GLN A 137 -26.37 -17.01 -46.92
CA GLN A 137 -26.15 -15.89 -45.98
C GLN A 137 -25.39 -16.38 -44.74
N ILE A 138 -24.33 -15.65 -44.38
CA ILE A 138 -23.52 -15.92 -43.19
C ILE A 138 -24.41 -15.63 -41.95
N PRO A 139 -24.46 -16.52 -40.95
CA PRO A 139 -25.17 -16.28 -39.71
C PRO A 139 -24.74 -14.96 -39.08
N ARG A 140 -25.73 -14.15 -38.66
CA ARG A 140 -25.49 -12.86 -38.01
C ARG A 140 -26.37 -12.71 -36.78
N ALA A 141 -25.80 -12.16 -35.72
CA ALA A 141 -26.49 -11.79 -34.49
C ALA A 141 -26.32 -10.30 -34.20
N ARG A 142 -27.37 -9.63 -33.71
CA ARG A 142 -27.28 -8.24 -33.23
C ARG A 142 -26.72 -8.26 -31.81
N VAL A 143 -25.64 -7.51 -31.58
CA VAL A 143 -24.95 -7.43 -30.28
C VAL A 143 -25.42 -6.21 -29.51
N ALA A 144 -25.55 -5.07 -30.19
CA ALA A 144 -26.00 -3.81 -29.59
C ALA A 144 -26.77 -2.96 -30.62
N ASP A 145 -27.78 -2.24 -30.16
CA ASP A 145 -28.59 -1.30 -30.94
C ASP A 145 -28.67 0.06 -30.19
N ASP A 146 -28.98 1.12 -30.94
CA ASP A 146 -29.10 2.51 -30.48
C ASP A 146 -27.88 3.04 -29.69
N ILE A 147 -26.67 2.63 -30.09
CA ILE A 147 -25.43 3.05 -29.44
C ILE A 147 -25.06 4.52 -29.77
N VAL A 148 -24.55 5.23 -28.75
CA VAL A 148 -24.00 6.60 -28.92
C VAL A 148 -22.48 6.63 -28.74
N TRP A 149 -21.93 5.68 -27.99
CA TRP A 149 -20.50 5.53 -27.79
C TRP A 149 -20.14 4.05 -27.65
N ALA A 150 -18.99 3.64 -28.19
CA ALA A 150 -18.42 2.31 -27.99
C ALA A 150 -16.89 2.33 -27.92
N GLN A 151 -16.32 1.47 -27.07
CA GLN A 151 -14.88 1.22 -26.95
C GLN A 151 -14.58 -0.27 -27.06
N TRP A 152 -13.57 -0.57 -27.87
CA TRP A 152 -13.02 -1.92 -28.02
C TRP A 152 -11.78 -2.15 -27.16
N ASP A 153 -11.79 -3.22 -26.37
CA ASP A 153 -10.62 -3.75 -25.66
C ASP A 153 -10.09 -4.96 -26.42
N MET A 154 -8.98 -4.74 -27.15
CA MET A 154 -8.36 -5.77 -28.00
C MET A 154 -7.77 -6.92 -27.19
N MET A 155 -7.23 -6.65 -25.99
CA MET A 155 -6.47 -7.62 -25.22
C MET A 155 -7.40 -8.62 -24.54
N GLU A 156 -8.48 -8.13 -23.94
CA GLU A 156 -9.43 -8.94 -23.19
C GLU A 156 -10.67 -9.33 -24.01
N GLN A 157 -10.76 -8.90 -25.28
CA GLN A 157 -11.89 -9.13 -26.18
C GLN A 157 -13.23 -8.66 -25.56
N ARG A 158 -13.27 -7.40 -25.13
CA ARG A 158 -14.44 -6.79 -24.46
C ARG A 158 -14.93 -5.59 -25.26
N LEU A 159 -16.26 -5.46 -25.32
CA LEU A 159 -16.93 -4.32 -25.92
C LEU A 159 -17.68 -3.54 -24.83
N PHE A 160 -17.26 -2.31 -24.59
CA PHE A 160 -17.99 -1.36 -23.76
C PHE A 160 -18.81 -0.46 -24.66
N TYR A 161 -20.09 -0.26 -24.38
CA TYR A 161 -20.93 0.65 -25.17
C TYR A 161 -21.95 1.36 -24.29
N ILE A 162 -22.40 2.54 -24.72
CA ILE A 162 -23.38 3.36 -24.02
C ILE A 162 -24.64 3.47 -24.86
N VAL A 163 -25.78 3.17 -24.22
CA VAL A 163 -27.13 3.35 -24.77
C VAL A 163 -27.81 4.50 -24.02
N PRO A 164 -28.32 5.53 -24.72
CA PRO A 164 -29.08 6.61 -24.10
C PRO A 164 -30.46 6.08 -23.68
N LYS A 165 -30.86 6.33 -22.43
CA LYS A 165 -32.27 6.25 -21.99
C LYS A 165 -32.72 7.66 -21.59
N GLU A 166 -34.01 7.95 -21.67
CA GLU A 166 -34.64 9.29 -21.59
C GLU A 166 -34.13 10.23 -20.48
N SER A 167 -33.57 9.71 -19.38
CA SER A 167 -32.98 10.51 -18.29
C SER A 167 -31.55 10.16 -17.90
N ARG A 168 -31.02 8.98 -18.27
CA ARG A 168 -29.70 8.47 -17.86
C ARG A 168 -29.10 7.60 -18.95
N SER A 169 -27.81 7.75 -19.21
CA SER A 169 -27.09 6.86 -20.11
C SER A 169 -26.72 5.57 -19.39
N THR A 170 -26.93 4.42 -20.05
CA THR A 170 -26.54 3.12 -19.49
C THR A 170 -25.27 2.63 -20.19
N LEU A 171 -24.20 2.40 -19.42
CA LEU A 171 -23.01 1.68 -19.86
C LEU A 171 -23.26 0.18 -19.77
N LYS A 172 -23.02 -0.51 -20.87
CA LYS A 172 -23.06 -1.98 -20.96
C LYS A 172 -21.69 -2.52 -21.34
N CYS A 173 -21.36 -3.71 -20.84
CA CYS A 173 -20.18 -4.46 -21.28
C CYS A 173 -20.59 -5.84 -21.78
N VAL A 174 -20.09 -6.18 -22.97
CA VAL A 174 -20.19 -7.52 -23.54
C VAL A 174 -18.80 -8.14 -23.57
N GLN A 175 -18.70 -9.36 -23.03
CA GLN A 175 -17.48 -10.17 -23.09
C GLN A 175 -17.66 -11.23 -24.17
N PHE A 176 -16.67 -11.34 -25.05
CA PHE A 176 -16.63 -12.43 -26.01
C PHE A 176 -15.81 -13.59 -25.41
N CYS A 177 -16.45 -14.74 -25.25
CA CYS A 177 -15.84 -15.96 -24.75
C CYS A 177 -15.57 -16.93 -25.91
N PRO A 178 -14.53 -17.79 -25.83
CA PRO A 178 -14.25 -18.77 -26.89
C PRO A 178 -15.39 -19.79 -27.07
N ASP A 179 -16.00 -20.24 -25.96
CA ASP A 179 -16.95 -21.36 -25.93
C ASP A 179 -18.44 -20.92 -26.10
N GLU A 180 -18.77 -19.62 -25.99
CA GLU A 180 -20.15 -19.06 -26.08
C GLU A 180 -20.19 -17.81 -27.00
N ASN A 181 -21.36 -17.46 -27.56
CA ASN A 181 -21.49 -16.40 -28.58
C ASN A 181 -21.03 -15.03 -28.06
N PHE A 182 -21.68 -14.52 -27.02
CA PHE A 182 -21.35 -13.29 -26.31
C PHE A 182 -22.30 -13.16 -25.11
N ASP A 183 -21.78 -12.74 -23.96
CA ASP A 183 -22.60 -12.48 -22.77
C ASP A 183 -22.55 -11.00 -22.40
N SER A 184 -23.73 -10.44 -22.14
CA SER A 184 -23.86 -9.17 -21.42
C SER A 184 -23.48 -9.42 -19.97
N ILE A 185 -22.38 -8.81 -19.52
CA ILE A 185 -21.85 -9.06 -18.17
C ILE A 185 -22.20 -7.92 -17.22
N LEU A 186 -22.16 -6.68 -17.70
CA LEU A 186 -22.25 -5.48 -16.86
C LEU A 186 -23.32 -4.53 -17.39
N GLU A 187 -24.20 -4.07 -16.50
CA GLU A 187 -25.06 -2.90 -16.73
C GLU A 187 -24.80 -1.85 -15.62
N SER A 188 -24.51 -0.61 -16.01
CA SER A 188 -24.26 0.50 -15.08
C SER A 188 -24.95 1.78 -15.56
N HIS A 189 -25.56 2.54 -14.65
CA HIS A 189 -26.15 3.83 -14.98
C HIS A 189 -25.14 4.95 -14.76
N LEU A 190 -24.94 5.76 -15.80
CA LEU A 190 -24.09 6.94 -15.77
C LEU A 190 -24.96 8.19 -15.82
N ASP A 191 -24.72 9.12 -14.90
CA ASP A 191 -25.30 10.47 -14.90
C ASP A 191 -24.56 11.38 -15.90
N ILE A 192 -24.38 10.92 -17.15
CA ILE A 192 -23.77 11.68 -18.24
C ILE A 192 -24.84 11.91 -19.30
N SER A 193 -25.14 13.18 -19.59
CA SER A 193 -26.00 13.53 -20.73
C SER A 193 -25.18 13.53 -22.02
N LEU A 194 -25.26 12.44 -22.78
CA LEU A 194 -24.74 12.41 -24.14
C LEU A 194 -25.78 13.04 -25.07
N ASN A 195 -25.44 14.17 -25.71
CA ASN A 195 -26.28 14.72 -26.78
C ASN A 195 -26.29 13.73 -27.96
N ASP A 196 -27.41 13.66 -28.69
CA ASP A 196 -27.70 12.75 -29.84
C ASP A 196 -26.74 12.85 -31.05
N ALA A 197 -25.62 13.57 -30.93
CA ALA A 197 -24.63 13.72 -31.96
C ALA A 197 -23.85 12.40 -32.19
N GLN A 198 -23.49 12.22 -33.46
CA GLN A 198 -22.67 11.17 -34.10
C GLN A 198 -22.00 10.14 -33.18
N LEU A 199 -22.19 8.86 -33.51
CA LEU A 199 -21.58 7.71 -32.83
C LEU A 199 -20.08 7.89 -32.67
N LYS A 200 -19.59 7.83 -31.43
CA LYS A 200 -18.16 7.85 -31.12
C LYS A 200 -17.61 6.44 -30.92
N LEU A 201 -16.57 6.11 -31.68
CA LEU A 201 -15.88 4.83 -31.62
C LEU A 201 -14.45 5.03 -31.09
N VAL A 202 -14.10 4.31 -30.02
CA VAL A 202 -12.76 4.33 -29.41
C VAL A 202 -12.09 2.97 -29.64
N ASN A 203 -10.83 2.99 -30.08
CA ASN A 203 -10.03 1.78 -30.39
C ASN A 203 -10.54 0.89 -31.54
N PHE A 204 -11.32 1.44 -32.47
CA PHE A 204 -11.74 0.74 -33.70
C PHE A 204 -10.92 1.16 -34.94
N GLY A 205 -9.63 1.43 -34.77
CA GLY A 205 -8.76 1.91 -35.85
C GLY A 205 -8.80 3.42 -36.11
N TYR A 206 -8.26 3.85 -37.25
CA TYR A 206 -8.08 5.27 -37.60
C TYR A 206 -9.35 5.89 -38.18
N ASP A 207 -9.77 7.04 -37.64
CA ASP A 207 -10.99 7.74 -38.02
C ASP A 207 -10.70 8.70 -39.19
N CYS A 208 -10.84 8.21 -40.43
CA CYS A 208 -10.71 9.05 -41.62
C CYS A 208 -11.75 10.21 -41.72
N CYS A 209 -12.80 10.16 -40.89
CA CYS A 209 -13.96 11.05 -40.95
C CYS A 209 -13.93 12.21 -39.94
N GLN A 210 -12.99 12.24 -38.97
CA GLN A 210 -12.89 13.35 -38.01
C GLN A 210 -12.21 14.62 -38.60
N ASP A 211 -11.48 14.48 -39.71
CA ASP A 211 -10.73 15.59 -40.32
C ASP A 211 -11.61 16.67 -41.02
N GLN A 212 -12.94 16.53 -41.03
CA GLN A 212 -13.84 17.50 -41.68
C GLN A 212 -14.75 18.30 -40.74
N ASP A 213 -15.02 17.85 -39.51
CA ASP A 213 -15.96 18.54 -38.60
C ASP A 213 -15.26 19.12 -37.35
N VAL A 214 -14.69 20.32 -37.55
CA VAL A 214 -13.90 21.11 -36.59
C VAL A 214 -14.73 21.68 -35.41
N THR A 215 -16.01 21.33 -35.20
CA THR A 215 -16.87 22.10 -34.28
C THR A 215 -17.92 21.30 -33.49
N SER A 216 -17.67 20.05 -33.09
CA SER A 216 -18.51 19.42 -32.07
C SER A 216 -17.81 19.42 -30.71
N LYS A 217 -18.52 19.82 -29.65
CA LYS A 217 -18.07 19.74 -28.25
C LYS A 217 -17.77 18.27 -27.93
N SER A 218 -16.55 17.81 -28.20
CA SER A 218 -16.23 16.40 -28.16
C SER A 218 -15.96 15.97 -26.72
N LEU A 219 -16.96 15.32 -26.09
CA LEU A 219 -16.72 14.53 -24.88
C LEU A 219 -15.60 13.50 -25.15
N ASN A 220 -14.50 13.57 -24.40
CA ASN A 220 -13.51 12.50 -24.34
C ASN A 220 -13.98 11.51 -23.27
N LEU A 221 -14.33 10.28 -23.66
CA LEU A 221 -14.76 9.25 -22.72
C LEU A 221 -13.97 7.98 -22.96
N GLN A 222 -13.36 7.45 -21.90
CA GLN A 222 -12.54 6.25 -21.93
C GLN A 222 -12.84 5.37 -20.72
N VAL A 223 -12.95 4.07 -20.94
CA VAL A 223 -13.14 3.06 -19.90
C VAL A 223 -11.82 2.34 -19.67
N PHE A 224 -11.41 2.22 -18.41
CA PHE A 224 -10.21 1.51 -18.01
C PHE A 224 -10.52 0.37 -17.05
N THR A 225 -9.83 -0.73 -17.27
CA THR A 225 -9.84 -1.93 -16.44
C THR A 225 -8.44 -2.13 -15.84
N SER A 226 -8.41 -2.58 -14.59
CA SER A 226 -7.19 -2.88 -13.83
C SER A 226 -7.12 -4.36 -13.49
N LYS A 227 -5.92 -4.93 -13.41
CA LYS A 227 -5.70 -6.32 -12.97
C LYS A 227 -6.17 -6.58 -11.54
N ALA A 228 -6.29 -5.53 -10.73
CA ALA A 228 -6.84 -5.59 -9.38
C ALA A 228 -8.38 -5.64 -9.34
N GLY A 229 -9.06 -5.71 -10.50
CA GLY A 229 -10.53 -5.67 -10.56
C GLY A 229 -11.11 -4.25 -10.41
N GLY A 230 -10.29 -3.23 -10.70
CA GLY A 230 -10.74 -1.85 -10.79
C GLY A 230 -11.40 -1.57 -12.13
N LEU A 231 -12.59 -0.94 -12.11
CA LEU A 231 -13.28 -0.44 -13.29
C LEU A 231 -13.51 1.07 -13.13
N CYS A 232 -13.02 1.85 -14.08
CA CYS A 232 -13.13 3.31 -14.08
C CYS A 232 -13.62 3.84 -15.42
N VAL A 233 -14.50 4.85 -15.40
CA VAL A 233 -14.88 5.61 -16.58
C VAL A 233 -14.31 7.02 -16.41
N CYS A 234 -13.44 7.44 -17.32
CA CYS A 234 -12.86 8.77 -17.34
C CYS A 234 -13.58 9.60 -18.39
N CYS A 235 -14.06 10.78 -18.01
CA CYS A 235 -14.65 11.72 -18.94
C CYS A 235 -14.01 13.11 -18.81
N SER A 236 -13.77 13.74 -19.96
CA SER A 236 -13.41 15.15 -20.05
C SER A 236 -14.48 15.84 -20.87
N LEU A 237 -15.07 16.89 -20.31
CA LEU A 237 -15.97 17.77 -21.03
C LEU A 237 -15.22 19.07 -21.31
N ALA A 238 -15.19 19.51 -22.57
CA ALA A 238 -14.65 20.82 -22.90
C ALA A 238 -15.49 21.89 -22.19
N SER A 239 -14.90 22.56 -21.21
CA SER A 239 -15.58 23.62 -20.44
C SER A 239 -15.85 24.83 -21.32
N ASP A 240 -17.01 25.44 -21.13
CA ASP A 240 -17.36 26.74 -21.73
C ASP A 240 -16.58 27.89 -21.07
N ILE A 241 -15.99 27.68 -19.89
CA ILE A 241 -15.18 28.66 -19.17
C ILE A 241 -13.74 28.63 -19.72
N PRO A 242 -13.18 29.75 -20.17
CA PRO A 242 -11.91 29.77 -20.90
C PRO A 242 -10.68 29.36 -20.09
N ASP A 243 -10.73 29.50 -18.76
CA ASP A 243 -9.59 29.36 -17.84
C ASP A 243 -9.70 28.15 -16.88
N GLU A 244 -10.75 27.32 -17.03
CA GLU A 244 -10.99 26.16 -16.18
C GLU A 244 -11.17 24.89 -17.01
N ILE A 245 -10.58 23.79 -16.55
CA ILE A 245 -10.70 22.48 -17.17
C ILE A 245 -11.31 21.53 -16.16
N THR A 246 -12.41 20.90 -16.55
CA THR A 246 -13.13 19.96 -15.70
C THR A 246 -13.09 18.57 -16.32
N TYR A 247 -12.68 17.59 -15.52
CA TYR A 247 -12.76 16.19 -15.88
C TYR A 247 -13.26 15.37 -14.69
N SER A 248 -13.98 14.29 -14.96
CA SER A 248 -14.57 13.44 -13.94
C SER A 248 -14.14 11.99 -14.14
N ILE A 249 -13.91 11.29 -13.04
CA ILE A 249 -13.57 9.87 -13.03
C ILE A 249 -14.58 9.14 -12.15
N TYR A 250 -15.30 8.20 -12.77
CA TYR A 250 -16.30 7.35 -12.13
C TYR A 250 -15.62 6.05 -11.70
N PHE A 251 -15.47 5.85 -10.39
CA PHE A 251 -14.93 4.62 -9.81
C PHE A 251 -16.08 3.63 -9.61
N LEU A 252 -16.52 2.98 -10.69
CA LEU A 252 -17.67 2.07 -10.68
C LEU A 252 -17.53 0.93 -9.67
N HIS A 253 -16.30 0.46 -9.46
CA HIS A 253 -15.96 -0.59 -8.50
C HIS A 253 -16.01 -0.14 -7.02
N LYS A 254 -16.10 1.17 -6.74
CA LYS A 254 -16.23 1.76 -5.39
C LYS A 254 -17.55 2.49 -5.16
N GLY A 255 -18.30 2.83 -6.21
CA GLY A 255 -19.61 3.47 -6.08
C GLY A 255 -19.59 4.97 -5.85
N TYR A 256 -18.53 5.68 -6.24
CA TYR A 256 -18.52 7.15 -6.29
C TYR A 256 -17.79 7.67 -7.53
N SER A 257 -18.04 8.93 -7.87
CA SER A 257 -17.31 9.69 -8.89
C SER A 257 -16.59 10.87 -8.26
N LYS A 258 -15.41 11.20 -8.80
CA LYS A 258 -14.68 12.42 -8.45
C LYS A 258 -14.58 13.33 -9.66
N THR A 259 -15.00 14.57 -9.48
CA THR A 259 -14.92 15.63 -10.49
C THR A 259 -13.84 16.61 -10.07
N PHE A 260 -12.84 16.78 -10.91
CA PHE A 260 -11.70 17.67 -10.70
C PHE A 260 -11.87 18.89 -11.59
N THR A 261 -11.78 20.09 -10.99
CA THR A 261 -11.70 21.34 -11.73
C THR A 261 -10.34 21.98 -11.48
N VAL A 262 -9.61 22.22 -12.57
CA VAL A 262 -8.25 22.76 -12.56
C VAL A 262 -8.28 24.16 -13.13
N SER A 263 -7.76 25.14 -12.39
CA SER A 263 -7.58 26.52 -12.86
C SER A 263 -6.26 26.65 -13.61
N LEU A 264 -6.29 27.12 -14.85
CA LEU A 264 -5.11 27.26 -15.69
C LEU A 264 -4.42 28.61 -15.45
N GLU A 265 -3.11 28.61 -15.15
CA GLU A 265 -2.34 29.85 -15.10
C GLU A 265 -2.17 30.40 -16.52
N ARG A 266 -2.54 31.68 -16.71
CA ARG A 266 -2.60 32.36 -18.01
C ARG A 266 -1.22 32.37 -18.69
N THR A 267 -0.99 31.41 -19.59
CA THR A 267 0.08 31.48 -20.57
C THR A 267 -0.30 30.77 -21.86
N GLU A 268 0.10 31.41 -22.95
CA GLU A 268 -0.25 31.22 -24.37
C GLU A 268 -0.23 29.76 -24.86
N SER A 269 -1.40 29.21 -25.19
CA SER A 269 -1.66 28.52 -26.49
C SER A 269 -3.10 28.01 -26.59
N HIS A 270 -3.78 28.41 -27.66
CA HIS A 270 -5.21 28.14 -27.92
C HIS A 270 -5.49 26.79 -28.59
N GLN A 271 -4.63 25.77 -28.47
CA GLN A 271 -4.69 24.67 -29.44
C GLN A 271 -5.29 23.35 -28.94
N LEU A 272 -5.14 22.96 -27.66
CA LEU A 272 -5.68 21.70 -27.15
C LEU A 272 -6.30 21.89 -25.76
N LYS A 273 -7.62 21.71 -25.65
CA LYS A 273 -8.38 21.73 -24.38
C LYS A 273 -8.85 20.35 -23.94
N GLU A 274 -8.43 19.29 -24.63
CA GLU A 274 -8.85 17.92 -24.35
C GLU A 274 -7.85 17.24 -23.44
N VAL A 275 -8.30 16.80 -22.26
CA VAL A 275 -7.49 16.01 -21.34
C VAL A 275 -7.34 14.61 -21.91
N ALA A 276 -6.10 14.15 -22.07
CA ALA A 276 -5.80 12.78 -22.44
C ALA A 276 -5.75 11.92 -21.17
N PHE A 277 -6.37 10.74 -21.22
CA PHE A 277 -6.29 9.77 -20.14
C PHE A 277 -5.36 8.62 -20.52
N MET A 278 -4.60 8.11 -19.55
CA MET A 278 -3.74 6.94 -19.72
C MET A 278 -3.97 5.93 -18.59
N ASN A 279 -3.99 4.64 -18.94
CA ASN A 279 -4.10 3.56 -17.98
C ASN A 279 -2.71 3.04 -17.60
N LEU A 280 -2.31 3.19 -16.33
CA LEU A 280 -1.07 2.67 -15.75
C LEU A 280 -1.35 1.51 -14.77
N ASP A 281 -2.45 0.77 -14.99
CA ASP A 281 -2.93 -0.39 -14.21
C ASP A 281 -3.44 -0.03 -12.80
N TYR A 282 -2.56 0.46 -11.92
CA TYR A 282 -2.94 0.93 -10.57
C TYR A 282 -3.26 2.42 -10.51
N TYR A 283 -2.80 3.18 -11.50
CA TYR A 283 -3.03 4.62 -11.62
C TYR A 283 -3.73 4.96 -12.95
N VAL A 284 -4.63 5.93 -12.92
CA VAL A 284 -5.04 6.67 -14.12
C VAL A 284 -4.27 7.97 -14.15
N ALA A 285 -3.64 8.28 -15.27
CA ALA A 285 -3.03 9.58 -15.50
C ALA A 285 -3.97 10.45 -16.35
N ALA A 286 -4.41 11.59 -15.82
CA ALA A 286 -5.08 12.65 -16.57
C ALA A 286 -4.02 13.69 -16.96
N TYR A 287 -3.75 13.81 -18.25
CA TYR A 287 -2.66 14.62 -18.79
C TYR A 287 -3.19 15.66 -19.76
N LEU A 288 -2.78 16.91 -19.54
CA LEU A 288 -2.95 17.98 -20.51
C LEU A 288 -1.56 18.48 -20.93
N PRO A 289 -1.15 18.24 -22.20
CA PRO A 289 0.19 18.58 -22.65
C PRO A 289 0.56 20.05 -22.39
N GLY A 290 1.70 20.25 -21.75
CA GLY A 290 2.23 21.58 -21.44
C GLY A 290 1.59 22.28 -20.23
N HIS A 291 0.61 21.66 -19.56
CA HIS A 291 -0.13 22.28 -18.46
C HIS A 291 -0.05 21.48 -17.15
N PHE A 292 -0.62 20.28 -17.10
CA PHE A 292 -0.66 19.47 -15.88
C PHE A 292 -0.65 17.97 -16.16
N LEU A 293 -0.18 17.21 -15.17
CA LEU A 293 -0.25 15.75 -15.10
C LEU A 293 -0.81 15.37 -13.73
N HIS A 294 -1.97 14.70 -13.71
CA HIS A 294 -2.59 14.21 -12.49
C HIS A 294 -2.60 12.68 -12.47
N LEU A 295 -1.82 12.07 -11.58
CA LEU A 295 -1.84 10.63 -11.31
C LEU A 295 -2.83 10.33 -10.19
N LEU A 296 -3.85 9.53 -10.50
CA LEU A 296 -4.93 9.15 -9.58
C LEU A 296 -4.88 7.66 -9.30
N ASN A 297 -4.78 7.30 -8.02
CA ASN A 297 -4.77 5.91 -7.58
C ASN A 297 -6.17 5.30 -7.73
N ILE A 298 -6.27 4.21 -8.50
CA ILE A 298 -7.54 3.52 -8.78
C ILE A 298 -7.96 2.63 -7.61
N GLN A 299 -7.00 2.06 -6.88
CA GLN A 299 -7.27 1.09 -5.82
C GLN A 299 -7.88 1.75 -4.56
N HIS A 300 -7.37 2.95 -4.24
CA HIS A 300 -7.83 3.75 -3.10
C HIS A 300 -8.24 5.15 -3.55
N PRO A 301 -9.34 5.29 -4.30
CA PRO A 301 -9.70 6.60 -4.80
C PRO A 301 -10.24 7.52 -3.73
N ASP A 302 -10.58 7.04 -2.52
CA ASP A 302 -11.11 7.84 -1.41
C ASP A 302 -10.08 8.87 -0.93
N LEU A 303 -8.80 8.51 -1.01
CA LEU A 303 -7.70 9.22 -0.39
C LEU A 303 -6.99 10.13 -1.39
N LEU A 304 -7.29 11.42 -1.31
CA LEU A 304 -6.61 12.41 -2.16
C LEU A 304 -5.11 12.56 -1.84
N CYS A 305 -4.65 12.11 -0.66
CA CYS A 305 -3.23 12.08 -0.33
C CYS A 305 -2.38 11.17 -1.23
N TYR A 306 -3.01 10.27 -1.99
CA TYR A 306 -2.32 9.37 -2.94
C TYR A 306 -2.30 9.92 -4.36
N SER A 307 -3.02 11.01 -4.61
CA SER A 307 -3.06 11.60 -5.94
C SER A 307 -1.95 12.62 -6.11
N LEU A 308 -1.15 12.44 -7.16
CA LEU A 308 -0.01 13.29 -7.48
C LEU A 308 -0.45 14.27 -8.57
N PHE A 309 -0.49 15.56 -8.25
CA PHE A 309 -0.79 16.61 -9.21
C PHE A 309 0.47 17.42 -9.51
N LEU A 310 0.93 17.36 -10.76
CA LEU A 310 2.14 18.02 -11.24
C LEU A 310 1.77 19.11 -12.24
N THR A 311 2.48 20.23 -12.19
CA THR A 311 2.31 21.38 -13.09
C THR A 311 3.67 21.85 -13.61
N GLY A 312 3.68 22.60 -14.73
CA GLY A 312 4.91 23.19 -15.25
C GLY A 312 5.89 22.17 -15.83
N GLU A 313 7.18 22.28 -15.47
CA GLU A 313 8.22 21.37 -15.98
C GLU A 313 8.06 19.93 -15.44
N ASP A 314 7.62 19.77 -14.19
CA ASP A 314 7.40 18.46 -13.57
C ASP A 314 6.24 17.68 -14.22
N ALA A 315 5.33 18.36 -14.93
CA ALA A 315 4.24 17.73 -15.66
C ALA A 315 4.65 17.20 -17.04
N ARG A 316 5.84 17.54 -17.55
CA ARG A 316 6.25 17.17 -18.91
C ARG A 316 6.62 15.70 -19.00
N ILE A 317 6.11 15.03 -20.02
CA ILE A 317 6.52 13.68 -20.38
C ILE A 317 7.63 13.80 -21.44
N ASP A 318 8.88 13.53 -21.06
CA ASP A 318 10.13 13.87 -21.77
C ASP A 318 10.11 13.81 -23.31
N VAL A 319 9.48 12.78 -23.90
CA VAL A 319 9.51 12.52 -25.35
C VAL A 319 8.32 13.15 -26.08
N LEU A 320 7.22 13.44 -25.37
CA LEU A 320 5.98 13.92 -25.97
C LEU A 320 5.99 15.45 -26.02
N GLN A 321 6.06 15.98 -27.24
CA GLN A 321 5.81 17.40 -27.50
C GLN A 321 4.31 17.69 -27.30
N ASN A 322 3.92 18.98 -27.20
CA ASN A 322 2.53 19.44 -26.95
C ASN A 322 1.55 18.99 -28.06
N CYS A 323 1.25 17.70 -28.11
CA CYS A 323 0.52 17.02 -29.18
C CYS A 323 -0.70 16.30 -28.60
N SER A 324 -1.71 16.06 -29.44
CA SER A 324 -2.86 15.22 -29.08
C SER A 324 -2.41 13.77 -28.88
N ILE A 325 -2.66 13.24 -27.70
CA ILE A 325 -2.27 11.89 -27.28
C ILE A 325 -3.51 11.00 -27.16
N ARG A 326 -3.41 9.76 -27.63
CA ARG A 326 -4.40 8.70 -27.36
C ARG A 326 -3.74 7.52 -26.65
N SER A 327 -4.42 6.91 -25.69
CA SER A 327 -3.95 5.72 -24.96
C SER A 327 -4.76 4.49 -25.38
N PRO A 328 -4.42 3.82 -26.49
CA PRO A 328 -5.23 2.72 -27.00
C PRO A 328 -5.13 1.45 -26.14
N LEU A 329 -3.95 1.18 -25.57
CA LEU A 329 -3.69 0.02 -24.72
C LEU A 329 -3.12 0.46 -23.36
N THR A 330 -3.20 -0.42 -22.37
CA THR A 330 -2.59 -0.23 -21.06
C THR A 330 -1.10 0.10 -21.18
N SER A 331 -0.66 1.14 -20.48
CA SER A 331 0.73 1.63 -20.46
C SER A 331 1.29 2.01 -21.84
N THR A 332 0.43 2.44 -22.77
CA THR A 332 0.87 2.90 -24.09
C THR A 332 0.24 4.22 -24.50
N VAL A 333 1.01 5.01 -25.24
CA VAL A 333 0.58 6.31 -25.76
C VAL A 333 0.90 6.38 -27.26
N LEU A 334 -0.09 6.76 -28.05
CA LEU A 334 0.05 7.09 -29.45
C LEU A 334 0.11 8.62 -29.60
N ASP A 335 1.21 9.10 -30.16
CA ASP A 335 1.31 10.47 -30.67
C ASP A 335 0.57 10.52 -32.01
N CYS A 336 -0.56 11.22 -32.07
CA CYS A 336 -1.37 11.29 -33.29
C CYS A 336 -0.73 12.13 -34.40
N TYR A 337 0.22 13.00 -34.09
CA TYR A 337 0.88 13.85 -35.08
C TYR A 337 2.02 13.10 -35.78
N ILE A 338 2.85 12.40 -35.00
CA ILE A 338 4.00 11.66 -35.53
C ILE A 338 3.60 10.23 -35.95
N GLY A 339 2.54 9.67 -35.36
CA GLY A 339 2.12 8.29 -35.57
C GLY A 339 2.99 7.27 -34.80
N ASN A 340 3.81 7.73 -33.86
CA ASN A 340 4.65 6.86 -33.03
C ASN A 340 3.90 6.40 -31.79
N MET A 341 4.09 5.13 -31.45
CA MET A 341 3.56 4.53 -30.22
C MET A 341 4.69 4.36 -29.20
N TYR A 342 4.45 4.81 -27.97
CA TYR A 342 5.39 4.79 -26.87
C TYR A 342 4.83 3.91 -25.74
N ALA A 343 5.71 3.14 -25.10
CA ALA A 343 5.40 2.52 -23.81
C ALA A 343 5.65 3.54 -22.70
N VAL A 344 4.70 3.68 -21.77
CA VAL A 344 4.75 4.65 -20.67
C VAL A 344 4.82 3.89 -19.35
N SER A 345 5.80 4.24 -18.53
CA SER A 345 5.92 3.76 -17.15
C SER A 345 6.38 4.90 -16.24
N ILE A 346 6.02 4.83 -14.97
CA ILE A 346 6.54 5.74 -13.95
C ILE A 346 8.02 5.41 -13.74
N ASN A 347 8.90 6.41 -13.77
CA ASN A 347 10.33 6.24 -13.52
C ASN A 347 10.63 6.38 -12.03
N ASP A 348 11.32 5.39 -11.47
CA ASP A 348 11.65 5.26 -10.06
C ASP A 348 12.63 6.36 -9.59
N ASN A 349 13.68 6.62 -10.36
CA ASN A 349 14.68 7.65 -10.07
C ASN A 349 14.08 9.06 -10.16
N ALA A 350 13.21 9.31 -11.14
CA ALA A 350 12.52 10.59 -11.28
C ALA A 350 11.60 10.85 -10.07
N LEU A 351 10.87 9.83 -9.62
CA LEU A 351 10.00 9.92 -8.45
C LEU A 351 10.78 10.18 -7.16
N LEU A 352 11.94 9.52 -6.97
CA LEU A 352 12.81 9.77 -5.82
C LEU A 352 13.44 11.16 -5.84
N GLN A 353 13.87 11.64 -7.01
CA GLN A 353 14.35 13.01 -7.16
C GLN A 353 13.25 14.03 -6.88
N PHE A 354 12.02 13.74 -7.30
CA PHE A 354 10.85 14.56 -6.99
C PHE A 354 10.63 14.59 -5.48
N LEU A 355 10.55 13.44 -4.81
CA LEU A 355 10.40 13.34 -3.35
C LEU A 355 11.46 14.16 -2.58
N GLN A 356 12.69 14.22 -3.07
CA GLN A 356 13.78 15.02 -2.48
C GLN A 356 13.62 16.53 -2.73
N LYS A 357 13.09 16.94 -3.88
CA LYS A 357 12.96 18.36 -4.29
C LYS A 357 11.66 19.01 -3.83
N SER A 358 10.58 18.23 -3.69
CA SER A 358 9.25 18.72 -3.36
C SER A 358 9.24 19.48 -2.04
N LYS A 359 8.50 20.58 -2.01
CA LYS A 359 8.36 21.44 -0.82
C LYS A 359 7.05 21.20 -0.08
N GLN A 360 6.03 20.66 -0.75
CA GLN A 360 4.73 20.42 -0.14
C GLN A 360 4.65 19.02 0.46
N ASP A 361 4.00 18.92 1.62
CA ASP A 361 3.81 17.63 2.29
C ASP A 361 2.87 16.70 1.51
N SER A 362 1.85 17.25 0.84
CA SER A 362 0.92 16.49 -0.02
C SER A 362 1.66 15.80 -1.18
N GLU A 363 2.54 16.53 -1.86
CA GLU A 363 3.39 16.02 -2.94
C GLU A 363 4.34 14.92 -2.44
N ARG A 364 4.98 15.15 -1.29
CA ARG A 364 5.90 14.17 -0.67
C ARG A 364 5.17 12.89 -0.28
N LEU A 365 3.98 13.01 0.30
CA LEU A 365 3.16 11.87 0.72
C LEU A 365 2.68 11.06 -0.49
N ALA A 366 2.14 11.73 -1.51
CA ALA A 366 1.71 11.08 -2.75
C ALA A 366 2.89 10.38 -3.46
N ALA A 367 4.05 11.03 -3.53
CA ALA A 367 5.25 10.44 -4.13
C ALA A 367 5.77 9.24 -3.32
N LEU A 368 5.76 9.32 -1.99
CA LEU A 368 6.14 8.21 -1.10
C LEU A 368 5.23 7.00 -1.32
N HIS A 369 3.91 7.20 -1.34
CA HIS A 369 2.98 6.11 -1.57
C HIS A 369 3.02 5.57 -3.00
N CYS A 370 3.23 6.44 -4.01
CA CYS A 370 3.48 5.98 -5.37
C CYS A 370 4.71 5.07 -5.41
N ALA A 371 5.81 5.46 -4.75
CA ALA A 371 7.05 4.68 -4.72
C ALA A 371 6.86 3.31 -4.05
N LEU A 372 6.12 3.27 -2.93
CA LEU A 372 5.93 2.06 -2.14
C LEU A 372 4.88 1.12 -2.74
N LEU A 373 3.74 1.64 -3.20
CA LEU A 373 2.62 0.84 -3.70
C LEU A 373 2.80 0.41 -5.17
N TYR A 374 3.35 1.28 -6.02
CA TYR A 374 3.42 1.02 -7.47
C TYR A 374 4.57 0.09 -7.85
N PHE A 375 5.79 0.34 -7.34
CA PHE A 375 7.00 -0.37 -7.77
C PHE A 375 7.23 -1.73 -7.12
N GLN A 376 6.30 -2.20 -6.26
CA GLN A 376 6.32 -3.51 -5.58
C GLN A 376 7.74 -3.98 -5.15
N HIS A 377 8.12 -3.63 -3.91
CA HIS A 377 9.31 -4.12 -3.18
C HIS A 377 10.58 -4.37 -4.01
N THR A 378 11.24 -3.32 -4.48
CA THR A 378 12.69 -3.41 -4.71
C THR A 378 13.42 -3.00 -3.43
N GLU A 379 14.32 -3.86 -2.96
CA GLU A 379 15.09 -3.61 -1.74
C GLU A 379 15.88 -2.29 -1.79
N ASP A 380 16.26 -1.88 -3.00
CA ASP A 380 16.98 -0.65 -3.27
C ASP A 380 16.10 0.60 -3.12
N LEU A 381 14.83 0.56 -3.50
CA LEU A 381 13.91 1.69 -3.31
C LEU A 381 13.58 1.90 -1.83
N GLU A 382 13.28 0.82 -1.09
CA GLU A 382 13.06 0.92 0.36
C GLU A 382 14.29 1.52 1.05
N THR A 383 15.49 1.12 0.64
CA THR A 383 16.76 1.66 1.17
C THR A 383 16.89 3.16 0.92
N GLN A 384 16.62 3.61 -0.31
CA GLN A 384 16.69 5.02 -0.68
C GLN A 384 15.65 5.87 0.04
N ILE A 385 14.43 5.33 0.23
CA ILE A 385 13.38 5.99 1.02
C ILE A 385 13.81 6.09 2.50
N ILE A 386 14.38 5.03 3.08
CA ILE A 386 14.89 5.07 4.46
C ILE A 386 15.98 6.15 4.61
N TRP A 387 16.86 6.29 3.61
CA TRP A 387 17.85 7.36 3.58
C TRP A 387 17.19 8.75 3.55
N TRP A 388 16.19 8.95 2.69
CA TRP A 388 15.45 10.20 2.63
C TRP A 388 14.74 10.52 3.96
N ILE A 389 14.10 9.54 4.60
CA ILE A 389 13.48 9.70 5.93
C ILE A 389 14.52 10.13 6.97
N SER A 390 15.71 9.51 6.94
CA SER A 390 16.80 9.82 7.89
C SER A 390 17.34 11.24 7.75
N GLU A 391 17.27 11.84 6.54
CA GLU A 391 17.68 13.22 6.28
C GLU A 391 16.56 14.23 6.61
N ASN A 392 15.29 13.84 6.48
CA ASN A 392 14.12 14.74 6.52
C ASN A 392 13.25 14.62 7.78
N LEU A 393 13.79 14.06 8.87
CA LEU A 393 13.09 13.69 10.12
C LEU A 393 12.21 14.78 10.78
N SER A 394 12.42 16.06 10.46
CA SER A 394 11.73 17.22 11.06
C SER A 394 11.03 18.13 10.03
N THR A 395 11.00 17.73 8.75
CA THR A 395 10.59 18.64 7.66
C THR A 395 9.12 18.49 7.24
N CYS A 396 8.44 17.42 7.64
CA CYS A 396 7.04 17.16 7.30
C CYS A 396 6.15 17.46 8.52
N PRO A 397 5.55 18.65 8.66
CA PRO A 397 4.63 18.95 9.76
C PRO A 397 3.29 18.20 9.67
N SER A 398 2.89 17.79 8.48
CA SER A 398 1.55 17.25 8.20
C SER A 398 1.38 15.76 8.50
N PHE A 399 2.44 14.97 8.36
CA PHE A 399 2.41 13.51 8.48
C PHE A 399 3.75 12.98 9.00
N ASP A 400 3.76 11.78 9.59
CA ASP A 400 4.99 11.12 10.01
C ASP A 400 5.49 10.15 8.91
N PRO A 401 6.63 10.43 8.25
CA PRO A 401 7.15 9.58 7.18
C PRO A 401 7.49 8.16 7.62
N ILE A 402 7.85 7.95 8.89
CA ILE A 402 8.17 6.62 9.43
C ILE A 402 6.89 5.79 9.56
N GLN A 403 5.80 6.40 10.03
CA GLN A 403 4.51 5.71 10.13
C GLN A 403 3.99 5.32 8.76
N GLU A 404 4.00 6.25 7.80
CA GLU A 404 3.54 5.98 6.42
C GLU A 404 4.40 4.92 5.72
N PHE A 405 5.72 4.98 5.90
CA PHE A 405 6.62 3.96 5.35
C PHE A 405 6.31 2.57 5.91
N ILE A 406 6.10 2.44 7.23
CA ILE A 406 5.80 1.15 7.86
C ILE A 406 4.44 0.64 7.37
N ILE A 407 3.39 1.46 7.39
CA ILE A 407 2.04 1.05 7.01
C ILE A 407 1.97 0.67 5.52
N ALA A 408 2.50 1.51 4.63
CA ALA A 408 2.46 1.23 3.19
C ALA A 408 3.32 0.00 2.83
N SER A 409 4.50 -0.16 3.45
CA SER A 409 5.32 -1.35 3.24
C SER A 409 4.69 -2.62 3.81
N LEU A 410 3.99 -2.53 4.95
CA LEU A 410 3.20 -3.65 5.50
C LEU A 410 2.07 -4.02 4.57
N TYR A 411 1.32 -3.02 4.12
CA TYR A 411 0.20 -3.20 3.20
C TYR A 411 0.63 -3.98 1.95
N CYS A 412 1.71 -3.55 1.28
CA CYS A 412 2.24 -4.23 0.10
C CYS A 412 2.65 -5.68 0.35
N LYS A 413 3.28 -5.98 1.50
CA LYS A 413 3.73 -7.34 1.84
C LYS A 413 2.56 -8.28 2.11
N MET A 414 1.50 -7.77 2.73
CA MET A 414 0.37 -8.58 3.21
C MET A 414 -0.72 -8.76 2.15
N CYS A 415 -0.99 -7.77 1.29
CA CYS A 415 -2.01 -7.84 0.25
C CYS A 415 -1.99 -9.09 -0.65
N PRO A 416 -0.82 -9.65 -1.06
CA PRO A 416 -0.81 -10.88 -1.87
C PRO A 416 -1.17 -12.17 -1.11
N GLU A 417 -1.27 -12.18 0.23
CA GLU A 417 -1.45 -13.41 1.01
C GLU A 417 -2.91 -13.92 1.02
N ALA A 418 -3.89 -13.03 0.88
CA ALA A 418 -5.31 -13.37 0.87
C ALA A 418 -6.17 -12.33 0.14
N ASP A 419 -7.18 -12.81 -0.59
CA ASP A 419 -8.18 -11.96 -1.23
C ASP A 419 -8.97 -11.16 -0.17
N ASN A 420 -9.23 -9.88 -0.46
CA ASN A 420 -9.90 -8.90 0.41
C ASN A 420 -9.11 -8.43 1.65
N LEU A 421 -7.87 -8.91 1.86
CA LEU A 421 -7.04 -8.40 2.96
C LEU A 421 -6.64 -6.93 2.74
N ASP A 422 -6.55 -6.53 1.46
CA ASP A 422 -6.32 -5.18 0.95
C ASP A 422 -7.39 -4.16 1.41
N LYS A 423 -8.56 -4.64 1.86
CA LYS A 423 -9.68 -3.82 2.34
C LYS A 423 -9.76 -3.70 3.85
N LEU A 424 -9.05 -4.57 4.59
CA LEU A 424 -9.12 -4.66 6.05
C LEU A 424 -7.89 -4.03 6.72
N LEU A 425 -6.74 -4.09 6.06
CA LEU A 425 -5.53 -3.48 6.57
C LEU A 425 -5.50 -1.97 6.28
N PRO A 426 -4.99 -1.15 7.22
CA PRO A 426 -4.75 0.25 6.95
C PRO A 426 -3.63 0.40 5.91
N TYR A 427 -3.79 1.37 5.01
CA TYR A 427 -2.81 1.72 3.97
C TYR A 427 -2.11 3.06 4.27
N THR A 428 -2.66 3.89 5.16
CA THR A 428 -2.10 5.16 5.66
C THR A 428 -2.40 5.33 7.16
N SER A 429 -1.62 6.17 7.84
CA SER A 429 -1.97 6.66 9.19
C SER A 429 -2.99 7.80 9.14
N LEU A 430 -3.19 8.42 7.97
CA LEU A 430 -4.00 9.61 7.75
C LEU A 430 -5.32 9.33 7.00
N LEU A 431 -6.24 8.62 7.65
CA LEU A 431 -7.51 8.21 7.02
C LEU A 431 -8.44 9.38 6.65
N ASP A 432 -8.37 10.49 7.39
CA ASP A 432 -9.23 11.67 7.19
C ASP A 432 -8.50 12.86 6.53
N TRP A 433 -7.46 12.59 5.74
CA TRP A 433 -6.70 13.65 5.09
C TRP A 433 -7.51 14.32 3.96
N ILE A 434 -8.18 15.43 4.27
CA ILE A 434 -8.81 16.33 3.30
C ILE A 434 -7.76 17.34 2.79
N GLY A 435 -6.60 16.84 2.37
CA GLY A 435 -5.57 17.69 1.79
C GLY A 435 -6.09 18.37 0.54
N ILE A 436 -6.19 19.69 0.56
CA ILE A 436 -6.49 20.47 -0.62
C ILE A 436 -5.25 20.42 -1.51
N ILE A 437 -5.39 19.87 -2.72
CA ILE A 437 -4.35 19.95 -3.74
C ILE A 437 -4.37 21.39 -4.28
N PRO A 438 -3.27 22.15 -4.20
CA PRO A 438 -3.25 23.52 -4.70
C PRO A 438 -3.60 23.57 -6.19
N GLY A 439 -4.54 24.45 -6.56
CA GLY A 439 -4.97 24.63 -7.96
C GLY A 439 -6.01 23.62 -8.46
N VAL A 440 -6.45 22.66 -7.63
CA VAL A 440 -7.45 21.65 -8.00
C VAL A 440 -8.57 21.58 -6.97
N THR A 441 -9.81 21.79 -7.41
CA THR A 441 -10.99 21.52 -6.58
C THR A 441 -11.57 20.15 -6.92
N CYS A 442 -11.76 19.29 -5.92
CA CYS A 442 -12.34 17.97 -6.07
C CYS A 442 -13.75 17.94 -5.45
N ALA A 443 -14.75 17.53 -6.23
CA ALA A 443 -16.08 17.19 -5.75
C ALA A 443 -16.29 15.68 -5.85
N THR A 444 -16.85 15.06 -4.81
CA THR A 444 -17.13 13.62 -4.76
C THR A 444 -18.64 13.39 -4.72
N ASP A 445 -19.16 12.62 -5.66
CA ASP A 445 -20.58 12.27 -5.76
C ASP A 445 -20.77 10.75 -5.63
N ILE A 446 -21.83 10.30 -4.96
CA ILE A 446 -22.15 8.87 -4.82
C ILE A 446 -22.91 8.41 -6.05
N ILE A 447 -22.48 7.30 -6.66
CA ILE A 447 -23.08 6.74 -7.88
C ILE A 447 -23.67 5.36 -7.61
N SER A 448 -24.63 4.95 -8.45
CA SER A 448 -25.19 3.60 -8.38
C SER A 448 -24.14 2.56 -8.76
N LEU A 449 -24.00 1.52 -7.93
CA LEU A 449 -23.12 0.40 -8.22
C LEU A 449 -23.59 -0.35 -9.49
N PRO A 450 -22.65 -0.82 -10.33
CA PRO A 450 -22.99 -1.63 -11.48
C PRO A 450 -23.61 -2.97 -11.07
N VAL A 451 -24.48 -3.49 -11.94
CA VAL A 451 -25.09 -4.80 -11.81
C VAL A 451 -24.34 -5.76 -12.72
N LEU A 452 -23.86 -6.87 -12.14
CA LEU A 452 -23.32 -7.99 -12.90
C LEU A 452 -24.44 -8.99 -13.17
N GLU A 453 -24.73 -9.25 -14.44
CA GLU A 453 -25.78 -10.20 -14.85
C GLU A 453 -25.32 -11.66 -14.69
N PHE A 454 -24.01 -11.90 -14.70
CA PHE A 454 -23.41 -13.24 -14.64
C PHE A 454 -22.72 -13.52 -13.30
N GLN A 455 -23.11 -14.62 -12.62
CA GLN A 455 -22.69 -14.93 -11.25
C GLN A 455 -21.46 -15.86 -11.14
N ASN A 456 -21.03 -16.51 -12.23
CA ASN A 456 -19.93 -17.51 -12.22
C ASN A 456 -18.71 -17.07 -13.04
N SER A 457 -18.36 -15.79 -12.99
CA SER A 457 -17.29 -15.23 -13.80
C SER A 457 -15.92 -15.46 -13.16
N LYS A 458 -14.88 -15.76 -13.97
CA LYS A 458 -13.51 -16.00 -13.50
C LYS A 458 -12.61 -14.81 -13.83
N GLY A 459 -11.54 -14.63 -13.04
CA GLY A 459 -10.48 -13.66 -13.35
C GLY A 459 -10.87 -12.22 -12.96
N PHE A 460 -10.88 -11.30 -13.94
CA PHE A 460 -11.19 -9.88 -13.69
C PHE A 460 -12.56 -9.67 -13.06
N TRP A 461 -13.59 -10.33 -13.60
CA TRP A 461 -14.98 -10.17 -13.18
C TRP A 461 -15.24 -10.71 -11.77
N GLU A 462 -14.53 -11.76 -11.35
CA GLU A 462 -14.56 -12.30 -9.98
C GLU A 462 -14.05 -11.25 -8.98
N LYS A 463 -12.90 -10.63 -9.28
CA LYS A 463 -12.33 -9.56 -8.46
C LYS A 463 -13.24 -8.34 -8.41
N LEU A 464 -13.81 -7.93 -9.54
CA LEU A 464 -14.76 -6.83 -9.60
C LEU A 464 -16.02 -7.13 -8.77
N SER A 465 -16.57 -8.34 -8.87
CA SER A 465 -17.72 -8.76 -8.06
C SER A 465 -17.41 -8.68 -6.56
N SER A 466 -16.23 -9.16 -6.15
CA SER A 466 -15.79 -9.07 -4.75
C SER A 466 -15.60 -7.61 -4.29
N ASN A 467 -15.14 -6.72 -5.16
CA ASN A 467 -15.09 -5.28 -4.90
C ASN A 467 -16.48 -4.68 -4.72
N LEU A 468 -17.44 -5.01 -5.60
CA LEU A 468 -18.81 -4.52 -5.50
C LEU A 468 -19.53 -5.03 -4.26
N GLU A 469 -19.36 -6.30 -3.91
CA GLU A 469 -19.90 -6.87 -2.67
C GLU A 469 -19.31 -6.17 -1.45
N SER A 470 -17.99 -5.93 -1.44
CA SER A 470 -17.37 -5.23 -0.31
C SER A 470 -17.93 -3.83 -0.10
N VAL A 471 -18.29 -3.10 -1.15
CA VAL A 471 -18.92 -1.77 -1.03
C VAL A 471 -20.36 -1.87 -0.53
N LYS A 472 -21.14 -2.86 -0.99
CA LYS A 472 -22.53 -3.07 -0.55
C LYS A 472 -22.63 -3.36 0.95
N TYR A 473 -21.66 -4.09 1.49
CA TYR A 473 -21.62 -4.50 2.89
C TYR A 473 -20.59 -3.72 3.71
N ALA A 474 -19.99 -2.66 3.14
CA ALA A 474 -19.01 -1.85 3.85
C ALA A 474 -19.69 -1.07 4.97
N GLU A 475 -19.50 -1.53 6.20
CA GLU A 475 -19.56 -0.62 7.34
C GLU A 475 -18.39 0.37 7.25
N PRO A 476 -18.57 1.65 7.64
CA PRO A 476 -17.51 2.66 7.58
C PRO A 476 -16.25 2.35 8.42
N HIS A 477 -16.23 1.22 9.16
CA HIS A 477 -15.16 0.82 10.09
C HIS A 477 -14.44 -0.47 9.66
N LEU A 478 -14.40 -0.79 8.37
CA LEU A 478 -13.73 -2.01 7.86
C LEU A 478 -12.23 -2.07 8.15
N HIS A 479 -11.55 -0.92 8.30
CA HIS A 479 -10.11 -0.89 8.54
C HIS A 479 -9.77 -1.20 10.00
N TYR A 480 -8.74 -2.00 10.21
CA TYR A 480 -8.18 -2.24 11.54
C TYR A 480 -7.66 -0.94 12.16
N HIS A 481 -8.34 -0.47 13.21
CA HIS A 481 -7.96 0.75 13.92
C HIS A 481 -7.27 0.47 15.25
N ASN A 482 -6.10 1.07 15.44
CA ASN A 482 -5.30 0.92 16.66
C ASN A 482 -5.90 1.63 17.89
N ASP A 483 -7.04 2.31 17.79
CA ASP A 483 -7.69 2.97 18.93
C ASP A 483 -8.22 1.99 19.98
N VAL A 484 -8.71 0.82 19.55
CA VAL A 484 -9.08 -0.26 20.48
C VAL A 484 -7.82 -0.82 21.13
N LEU A 485 -6.74 -0.99 20.37
CA LEU A 485 -5.45 -1.45 20.85
C LEU A 485 -4.85 -0.49 21.88
N ARG A 486 -4.88 0.80 21.60
CA ARG A 486 -4.37 1.86 22.47
C ARG A 486 -5.13 1.93 23.79
N ARG A 487 -6.46 1.77 23.76
CA ARG A 487 -7.28 1.76 24.99
C ARG A 487 -6.97 0.54 25.85
N GLU A 488 -6.94 -0.65 25.25
CA GLU A 488 -6.59 -1.89 25.96
C GLU A 488 -5.15 -1.86 26.49
N TRP A 489 -4.22 -1.32 25.72
CA TRP A 489 -2.83 -1.13 26.15
C TRP A 489 -2.71 -0.20 27.35
N ARG A 490 -3.42 0.93 27.37
CA ARG A 490 -3.43 1.84 28.53
C ARG A 490 -3.92 1.12 29.78
N ASN A 491 -5.05 0.41 29.69
CA ASN A 491 -5.62 -0.35 30.80
C ASN A 491 -4.64 -1.42 31.32
N LEU A 492 -4.05 -2.21 30.41
CA LEU A 492 -3.09 -3.26 30.76
C LEU A 492 -1.78 -2.71 31.31
N SER A 493 -1.30 -1.56 30.80
CA SER A 493 -0.08 -0.91 31.28
C SER A 493 -0.22 -0.44 32.73
N GLU A 494 -1.40 0.06 33.11
CA GLU A 494 -1.75 0.43 34.48
C GLU A 494 -1.87 -0.82 35.36
N GLU A 495 -2.57 -1.87 34.90
CA GLU A 495 -2.71 -3.14 35.63
C GLU A 495 -1.39 -3.86 35.86
N VAL A 496 -0.51 -3.91 34.85
CA VAL A 496 0.83 -4.53 34.96
C VAL A 496 1.74 -3.73 35.88
N SER A 497 1.66 -2.40 35.86
CA SER A 497 2.39 -1.54 36.81
C SER A 497 1.95 -1.82 38.26
N ILE A 498 0.67 -2.13 38.47
CA ILE A 498 0.10 -2.49 39.78
C ILE A 498 0.43 -3.94 40.16
N HIS A 499 0.44 -4.88 39.22
CA HIS A 499 0.77 -6.29 39.46
C HIS A 499 2.28 -6.53 39.65
N ALA A 500 3.15 -5.76 38.99
CA ALA A 500 4.59 -5.79 39.26
C ALA A 500 4.94 -5.38 40.70
N LEU A 501 4.04 -4.64 41.39
CA LEU A 501 4.15 -4.31 42.82
C LEU A 501 3.68 -5.44 43.74
N LYS A 502 2.87 -6.38 43.27
CA LYS A 502 2.33 -7.51 44.05
C LYS A 502 2.90 -8.81 43.53
N GLN A 503 3.94 -9.26 44.20
CA GLN A 503 4.71 -10.48 43.97
C GLN A 503 3.88 -11.77 44.15
N GLU A 504 2.84 -11.97 43.33
CA GLU A 504 2.08 -13.22 43.26
C GLU A 504 1.90 -13.65 41.80
N GLU A 505 2.77 -14.56 41.36
CA GLU A 505 2.70 -15.29 40.08
C GLU A 505 1.40 -16.12 39.90
N ARG A 506 0.44 -16.06 40.83
CA ARG A 506 -0.71 -16.99 40.91
C ARG A 506 -2.02 -16.46 40.33
N THR A 507 -2.10 -15.20 39.92
CA THR A 507 -3.34 -14.61 39.36
C THR A 507 -3.12 -13.84 38.05
N THR A 508 -2.28 -14.33 37.14
CA THR A 508 -2.40 -13.90 35.73
C THR A 508 -3.74 -14.36 35.20
N THR A 509 -4.63 -13.42 34.86
CA THR A 509 -5.92 -13.71 34.22
C THR A 509 -5.71 -14.58 32.98
N ALA A 510 -6.66 -15.46 32.66
CA ALA A 510 -6.56 -16.35 31.48
C ALA A 510 -6.31 -15.57 30.17
N TYR A 511 -6.77 -14.32 30.13
CA TYR A 511 -6.55 -13.35 29.07
C TYR A 511 -5.06 -12.97 28.91
N LEU A 512 -4.38 -12.57 29.99
CA LEU A 512 -2.94 -12.28 29.98
C LEU A 512 -2.11 -13.50 29.54
N ARG A 513 -2.49 -14.70 30.02
CA ARG A 513 -1.80 -15.94 29.61
C ARG A 513 -1.90 -16.18 28.10
N ASN A 514 -3.05 -15.93 27.49
CA ASN A 514 -3.23 -16.05 26.04
C ASN A 514 -2.39 -15.04 25.26
N ILE A 515 -2.28 -13.80 25.74
CA ILE A 515 -1.42 -12.76 25.16
C ILE A 515 0.05 -13.21 25.17
N PHE A 516 0.56 -13.72 26.30
CA PHE A 516 1.94 -14.22 26.38
C PHE A 516 2.19 -15.44 25.49
N GLU A 517 1.25 -16.37 25.40
CA GLU A 517 1.37 -17.52 24.50
C GLU A 517 1.39 -17.10 23.02
N ASN A 518 0.66 -16.04 22.64
CA ASN A 518 0.74 -15.48 21.29
C ASN A 518 2.09 -14.80 21.03
N ALA A 519 2.64 -14.07 22.02
CA ALA A 519 3.95 -13.47 21.92
C ALA A 519 5.07 -14.51 21.76
N LYS A 520 4.99 -15.64 22.47
CA LYS A 520 5.99 -16.73 22.36
C LYS A 520 6.04 -17.40 20.98
N LYS A 521 4.95 -17.38 20.22
CA LYS A 521 4.90 -17.94 18.85
C LYS A 521 5.70 -17.08 17.86
N LEU A 522 5.90 -15.81 18.16
CA LEU A 522 6.73 -14.90 17.40
C LEU A 522 8.18 -15.09 17.90
N ILE A 523 8.95 -15.93 17.20
CA ILE A 523 10.35 -16.21 17.56
C ILE A 523 11.15 -14.90 17.51
N PRO A 524 11.70 -14.41 18.64
CA PRO A 524 12.40 -13.13 18.64
C PRO A 524 13.80 -13.29 18.04
N LEU A 525 14.14 -12.38 17.12
CA LEU A 525 15.49 -12.21 16.55
C LEU A 525 16.53 -11.68 17.57
N PHE A 526 16.14 -11.37 18.82
CA PHE A 526 17.04 -10.95 19.89
C PHE A 526 16.72 -11.62 21.24
N GLN A 527 17.77 -11.97 21.99
CA GLN A 527 17.74 -12.75 23.24
C GLN A 527 17.27 -11.98 24.48
N GLU A 528 16.80 -10.72 24.35
CA GLU A 528 16.39 -9.90 25.50
C GLU A 528 14.88 -10.01 25.78
N GLU A 529 14.52 -10.36 27.02
CA GLU A 529 13.15 -10.41 27.50
C GLU A 529 12.65 -9.00 27.87
N ASP A 530 11.95 -8.35 26.93
CA ASP A 530 11.18 -7.13 27.20
C ASP A 530 9.69 -7.48 27.39
N TYR A 531 9.26 -7.59 28.66
CA TYR A 531 7.90 -7.99 29.02
C TYR A 531 6.82 -7.04 28.47
N GLN A 532 7.11 -5.74 28.39
CA GLN A 532 6.15 -4.75 27.90
C GLN A 532 5.94 -4.90 26.39
N GLN A 533 7.03 -5.08 25.64
CA GLN A 533 6.94 -5.29 24.19
C GLN A 533 6.32 -6.64 23.85
N GLN A 534 6.63 -7.70 24.60
CA GLN A 534 5.98 -9.01 24.43
C GLN A 534 4.47 -8.94 24.67
N LEU A 535 4.03 -8.21 25.70
CA LEU A 535 2.60 -8.02 25.97
C LEU A 535 1.90 -7.27 24.84
N LEU A 536 2.53 -6.20 24.33
CA LEU A 536 1.99 -5.41 23.22
C LEU A 536 1.89 -6.24 21.92
N MET A 537 2.92 -7.06 21.62
CA MET A 537 2.90 -8.00 20.49
C MET A 537 1.72 -8.97 20.59
N GLY A 538 1.54 -9.60 21.76
CA GLY A 538 0.46 -10.57 21.96
C GLY A 538 -0.94 -9.94 21.92
N LEU A 539 -1.07 -8.69 22.37
CA LEU A 539 -2.31 -7.92 22.31
C LEU A 539 -2.68 -7.60 20.85
N MET A 540 -1.70 -7.15 20.06
CA MET A 540 -1.89 -6.87 18.63
C MET A 540 -2.28 -8.12 17.86
N VAL A 541 -1.64 -9.27 18.14
CA VAL A 541 -2.03 -10.56 17.56
C VAL A 541 -3.47 -10.91 17.91
N ALA A 542 -3.87 -10.74 19.18
CA ALA A 542 -5.23 -11.08 19.62
C ALA A 542 -6.29 -10.20 18.95
N GLN A 543 -6.06 -8.89 18.85
CA GLN A 543 -7.01 -7.95 18.28
C GLN A 543 -7.10 -8.05 16.75
N LEU A 544 -5.95 -8.16 16.06
CA LEU A 544 -5.95 -8.34 14.61
C LEU A 544 -6.61 -9.66 14.23
N LYS A 545 -6.34 -10.74 14.98
CA LYS A 545 -7.02 -12.02 14.79
C LYS A 545 -8.53 -11.90 14.95
N ASP A 546 -9.01 -11.23 15.99
CA ASP A 546 -10.45 -11.06 16.21
C ASP A 546 -11.09 -10.23 15.08
N HIS A 547 -10.42 -9.15 14.64
CA HIS A 547 -10.87 -8.35 13.50
C HIS A 547 -10.93 -9.17 12.19
N LEU A 548 -9.86 -9.89 11.84
CA LEU A 548 -9.84 -10.72 10.63
C LEU A 548 -10.84 -11.87 10.72
N MET A 549 -11.05 -12.48 11.88
CA MET A 549 -12.05 -13.54 12.07
C MET A 549 -13.49 -13.03 11.85
N ARG A 550 -13.79 -11.77 12.17
CA ARG A 550 -15.11 -11.17 11.95
C ARG A 550 -15.39 -10.93 10.47
N HIS A 551 -14.39 -10.48 9.72
CA HIS A 551 -14.55 -10.05 8.32
C HIS A 551 -14.16 -11.12 7.27
N LEU A 552 -13.25 -12.04 7.60
CA LEU A 552 -12.77 -13.13 6.72
C LEU A 552 -13.27 -14.51 7.20
N GLN A 553 -14.58 -14.67 7.36
CA GLN A 553 -15.17 -15.92 7.87
C GLN A 553 -14.92 -17.14 6.96
N TYR A 554 -14.67 -16.91 5.67
CA TYR A 554 -14.35 -17.94 4.69
C TYR A 554 -12.90 -18.43 4.74
N VAL A 555 -12.00 -17.66 5.37
CA VAL A 555 -10.59 -18.04 5.52
C VAL A 555 -10.46 -18.95 6.74
N GLY A 556 -9.86 -20.13 6.55
CA GLY A 556 -9.67 -21.08 7.64
C GLY A 556 -8.88 -20.47 8.81
N LYS A 557 -9.28 -20.77 10.06
CA LYS A 557 -8.67 -20.22 11.29
C LYS A 557 -7.13 -20.32 11.33
N LYS A 558 -6.57 -21.42 10.81
CA LYS A 558 -5.11 -21.63 10.73
C LYS A 558 -4.42 -20.65 9.79
N LYS A 559 -5.06 -20.30 8.67
CA LYS A 559 -4.52 -19.33 7.70
C LYS A 559 -4.61 -17.91 8.26
N ILE A 560 -5.68 -17.57 8.98
CA ILE A 560 -5.78 -16.29 9.71
C ILE A 560 -4.69 -16.19 10.79
N ASP A 561 -4.48 -17.27 11.56
CA ASP A 561 -3.40 -17.30 12.57
C ASP A 561 -2.03 -17.06 11.94
N GLN A 562 -1.77 -17.60 10.75
CA GLN A 562 -0.52 -17.38 10.02
C GLN A 562 -0.40 -15.92 9.54
N ILE A 563 -1.42 -15.38 8.87
CA ILE A 563 -1.44 -13.98 8.39
C ILE A 563 -1.19 -12.98 9.52
N VAL A 564 -1.79 -13.21 10.69
CA VAL A 564 -1.61 -12.32 11.85
C VAL A 564 -0.17 -12.39 12.38
N LEU A 565 0.41 -13.58 12.46
CA LEU A 565 1.80 -13.74 12.89
C LEU A 565 2.76 -13.10 11.88
N ASP A 566 2.52 -13.30 10.59
CA ASP A 566 3.30 -12.71 9.51
C ASP A 566 3.20 -11.19 9.50
N TYR A 567 2.02 -10.62 9.78
CA TYR A 567 1.83 -9.17 9.94
C TYR A 567 2.74 -8.59 11.03
N VAL A 568 2.73 -9.18 12.24
CA VAL A 568 3.56 -8.70 13.36
C VAL A 568 5.03 -8.92 13.09
N ALA A 569 5.41 -10.07 12.51
CA ALA A 569 6.79 -10.35 12.14
C ALA A 569 7.32 -9.37 11.09
N ASN A 570 6.54 -9.08 10.04
CA ASN A 570 6.88 -8.12 9.01
C ASN A 570 7.03 -6.70 9.58
N LEU A 571 6.19 -6.31 10.54
CA LEU A 571 6.29 -5.02 11.23
C LEU A 571 7.62 -4.89 11.97
N LEU A 572 7.98 -5.91 12.76
CA LEU A 572 9.25 -5.92 13.49
C LEU A 572 10.46 -5.96 12.56
N ASN A 573 10.36 -6.72 11.46
CA ASN A 573 11.40 -6.78 10.43
C ASN A 573 11.60 -5.44 9.73
N LEU A 574 10.54 -4.68 9.46
CA LEU A 574 10.63 -3.33 8.87
C LEU A 574 11.35 -2.36 9.80
N VAL A 575 10.99 -2.35 11.10
CA VAL A 575 11.70 -1.53 12.09
C VAL A 575 13.18 -1.94 12.19
N HIS A 576 13.46 -3.24 12.21
CA HIS A 576 14.84 -3.74 12.20
C HIS A 576 15.60 -3.33 10.93
N ARG A 577 14.94 -3.32 9.77
CA ARG A 577 15.53 -2.89 8.49
C ARG A 577 15.89 -1.42 8.49
N ILE A 578 14.99 -0.54 8.97
CA ILE A 578 15.27 0.89 9.14
C ILE A 578 16.52 1.07 10.01
N MET A 579 16.58 0.36 11.14
CA MET A 579 17.71 0.42 12.07
C MET A 579 19.02 -0.06 11.42
N LYS A 580 19.00 -1.20 10.73
CA LYS A 580 20.17 -1.77 10.04
C LYS A 580 20.70 -0.80 8.98
N GLU A 581 19.80 -0.16 8.24
CA GLU A 581 20.19 0.74 7.16
C GLU A 581 20.76 2.07 7.67
N VAL A 582 20.13 2.62 8.71
CA VAL A 582 20.64 3.80 9.41
C VAL A 582 22.02 3.50 10.01
N TRP A 583 22.22 2.30 10.58
CA TRP A 583 23.52 1.86 11.11
C TRP A 583 24.60 1.77 10.02
N ARG A 584 24.24 1.22 8.85
CA ARG A 584 25.11 1.12 7.67
C ARG A 584 25.51 2.50 7.15
N ARG A 585 24.55 3.42 7.03
CA ARG A 585 24.76 4.78 6.52
C ARG A 585 25.78 5.55 7.35
N TYR A 586 25.72 5.44 8.68
CA TYR A 586 26.66 6.11 9.59
C TYR A 586 27.94 5.29 9.86
N GLN A 587 28.14 4.16 9.16
CA GLN A 587 29.31 3.28 9.29
C GLN A 587 29.63 2.89 10.73
N LEU A 588 28.61 2.70 11.56
CA LEU A 588 28.81 2.28 12.94
C LEU A 588 29.26 0.81 12.93
N HIS A 589 30.39 0.50 13.56
CA HIS A 589 30.81 -0.89 13.77
C HIS A 589 29.75 -1.64 14.59
N SER A 590 29.79 -2.97 14.60
CA SER A 590 28.96 -3.82 15.45
C SER A 590 29.35 -3.63 16.92
N CYS A 591 29.09 -2.44 17.46
CA CYS A 591 29.53 -2.02 18.76
C CYS A 591 28.65 -2.70 19.81
N ILE A 592 29.27 -3.63 20.52
CA ILE A 592 28.97 -3.85 21.94
C ILE A 592 29.14 -2.47 22.58
N LEU A 593 28.04 -1.77 22.85
CA LEU A 593 28.05 -0.43 23.45
C LEU A 593 28.75 -0.50 24.81
N CYS A 594 30.04 -0.17 24.87
CA CYS A 594 30.72 0.09 26.14
C CYS A 594 30.33 1.49 26.61
N PHE A 595 29.93 1.66 27.86
CA PHE A 595 29.43 2.95 28.35
C PHE A 595 30.54 3.99 28.66
N ASP A 596 31.82 3.60 28.55
CA ASP A 596 32.95 4.41 29.01
C ASP A 596 33.44 5.47 28.01
N GLU A 597 33.06 5.38 26.73
CA GLU A 597 33.49 6.34 25.70
C GLU A 597 32.36 7.31 25.33
N ARG A 598 32.73 8.54 24.96
CA ARG A 598 31.76 9.53 24.42
C ARG A 598 31.30 9.11 23.04
N GLY A 599 30.01 9.30 22.78
CA GLY A 599 29.42 8.94 21.51
C GLY A 599 29.89 9.80 20.33
N SER A 600 29.96 9.19 19.15
CA SER A 600 30.30 9.87 17.90
C SER A 600 29.12 10.70 17.36
N ALA A 601 29.37 11.59 16.40
CA ALA A 601 28.30 12.33 15.72
C ALA A 601 27.32 11.38 14.98
N GLY A 602 27.81 10.23 14.49
CA GLY A 602 26.98 9.18 13.90
C GLY A 602 26.08 8.51 14.96
N GLU A 603 26.62 8.17 16.13
CA GLU A 603 25.83 7.62 17.24
C GLU A 603 24.73 8.59 17.71
N PHE A 604 25.02 9.89 17.71
CA PHE A 604 24.04 10.94 18.03
C PHE A 604 22.92 11.02 16.97
N ALA A 605 23.26 10.92 15.68
CA ALA A 605 22.26 10.89 14.62
C ALA A 605 21.37 9.64 14.69
N VAL A 606 21.95 8.46 14.98
CA VAL A 606 21.18 7.23 15.21
C VAL A 606 20.29 7.35 16.43
N PHE A 607 20.76 7.94 17.52
CA PHE A 607 19.93 8.21 18.70
C PHE A 607 18.70 9.05 18.34
N HIS A 608 18.87 10.08 17.51
CA HIS A 608 17.75 10.90 17.05
C HIS A 608 16.76 10.14 16.18
N VAL A 609 17.24 9.33 15.23
CA VAL A 609 16.37 8.47 14.41
C VAL A 609 15.60 7.49 15.29
N MET A 610 16.26 6.85 16.27
CA MET A 610 15.59 5.93 17.21
C MET A 610 14.50 6.63 18.03
N SER A 611 14.75 7.84 18.52
CA SER A 611 13.72 8.62 19.22
C SER A 611 12.51 8.91 18.32
N ARG A 612 12.73 9.25 17.04
CA ARG A 612 11.63 9.44 16.08
C ARG A 612 10.88 8.16 15.76
N ILE A 613 11.58 7.02 15.64
CA ILE A 613 10.94 5.69 15.50
C ILE A 613 10.07 5.38 16.72
N LEU A 614 10.56 5.68 17.94
CA LEU A 614 9.81 5.48 19.17
C LEU A 614 8.55 6.36 19.21
N GLU A 615 8.66 7.64 18.83
CA GLU A 615 7.51 8.54 18.71
C GLU A 615 6.49 8.04 17.68
N ALA A 616 6.96 7.61 16.51
CA ALA A 616 6.13 7.02 15.47
C ALA A 616 5.41 5.73 15.96
N ALA A 617 6.14 4.84 16.64
CA ALA A 617 5.59 3.61 17.20
C ALA A 617 4.57 3.87 18.31
N ASN A 618 4.84 4.83 19.20
CA ASN A 618 3.88 5.25 20.23
C ASN A 618 2.62 5.88 19.61
N GLY A 619 2.79 6.68 18.55
CA GLY A 619 1.70 7.26 17.78
C GLY A 619 0.76 6.20 17.19
N MET A 620 1.27 5.07 16.71
CA MET A 620 0.43 3.99 16.15
C MET A 620 0.17 2.83 17.12
N CYS A 621 0.70 2.90 18.35
CA CYS A 621 0.70 1.82 19.33
C CYS A 621 1.30 0.49 18.78
N MET A 622 2.40 0.60 18.04
CA MET A 622 3.09 -0.54 17.42
C MET A 622 4.17 -1.12 18.35
N PRO A 623 4.36 -2.46 18.37
CA PRO A 623 5.46 -3.07 19.12
C PRO A 623 6.81 -2.81 18.45
N LEU A 624 7.84 -2.68 19.28
CA LEU A 624 9.23 -2.51 18.86
C LEU A 624 10.00 -3.83 19.00
N PRO A 625 11.07 -4.03 18.20
CA PRO A 625 11.92 -5.20 18.34
C PRO A 625 12.53 -5.32 19.75
N PRO A 626 12.67 -6.55 20.29
CA PRO A 626 13.30 -6.76 21.58
C PRO A 626 14.74 -6.23 21.58
N GLY A 627 15.13 -5.55 22.66
CA GLY A 627 16.44 -4.88 22.79
C GLY A 627 16.49 -3.45 22.23
N PHE A 628 15.43 -2.95 21.58
CA PHE A 628 15.38 -1.56 21.06
C PHE A 628 15.58 -0.52 22.18
N HIS A 629 14.84 -0.64 23.29
CA HIS A 629 14.95 0.28 24.44
C HIS A 629 16.32 0.23 25.11
N THR A 630 16.91 -0.98 25.22
CA THR A 630 18.26 -1.18 25.76
C THR A 630 19.31 -0.46 24.91
N LEU A 631 19.22 -0.58 23.58
CA LEU A 631 20.11 0.10 22.63
C LEU A 631 19.92 1.62 22.68
N HIS A 632 18.67 2.09 22.70
CA HIS A 632 18.32 3.51 22.72
C HIS A 632 18.86 4.22 23.96
N LEU A 633 18.68 3.61 25.14
CA LEU A 633 19.25 4.10 26.38
C LEU A 633 20.79 4.00 26.39
N GLY A 634 21.34 2.94 25.81
CA GLY A 634 22.78 2.78 25.59
C GLY A 634 23.41 3.96 24.85
N LEU A 635 22.82 4.32 23.72
CA LEU A 635 23.22 5.50 22.95
C LEU A 635 22.95 6.80 23.72
N GLY A 636 21.82 6.90 24.42
CA GLY A 636 21.49 8.06 25.24
C GLY A 636 22.55 8.37 26.31
N VAL A 637 23.06 7.36 27.00
CA VAL A 637 24.12 7.52 28.03
C VAL A 637 25.43 8.03 27.42
N ARG A 638 25.77 7.59 26.21
CA ARG A 638 27.00 8.01 25.51
C ARG A 638 26.88 9.39 24.86
N CYS A 639 25.68 9.73 24.39
CA CYS A 639 25.42 10.89 23.53
C CYS A 639 24.90 12.12 24.28
N LEU A 640 24.19 11.94 25.40
CA LEU A 640 23.50 13.04 26.10
C LEU A 640 24.21 13.45 27.39
N PRO A 641 24.14 14.74 27.76
CA PRO A 641 24.57 15.16 29.09
C PRO A 641 23.59 14.64 30.16
N LEU A 642 24.10 14.42 31.38
CA LEU A 642 23.35 13.78 32.47
C LEU A 642 21.97 14.43 32.73
N HIS A 643 21.87 15.76 32.69
CA HIS A 643 20.59 16.45 32.94
C HIS A 643 19.54 16.14 31.86
N THR A 644 19.92 16.13 30.58
CA THR A 644 19.01 15.79 29.46
C THR A 644 18.64 14.32 29.49
N LEU A 645 19.60 13.44 29.80
CA LEU A 645 19.35 12.01 29.97
C LEU A 645 18.29 11.76 31.05
N LEU A 646 18.45 12.38 32.22
CA LEU A 646 17.48 12.25 33.31
C LEU A 646 16.12 12.83 32.94
N HIS A 647 16.10 13.96 32.23
CA HIS A 647 14.85 14.54 31.73
C HIS A 647 14.12 13.62 30.76
N TYR A 648 14.82 12.96 29.84
CA TYR A 648 14.22 12.01 28.90
C TYR A 648 13.74 10.72 29.58
N ILE A 649 14.39 10.30 30.68
CA ILE A 649 13.89 9.23 31.54
C ILE A 649 12.61 9.68 32.27
N ASP A 650 12.61 10.91 32.82
CA ASP A 650 11.50 11.46 33.59
C ASP A 650 10.25 11.69 32.71
N ILE A 651 10.43 12.05 31.43
CA ILE A 651 9.35 12.16 30.44
C ILE A 651 8.86 10.78 29.97
N GLY A 652 9.65 9.72 30.16
CA GLY A 652 9.33 8.38 29.66
C GLY A 652 9.71 8.15 28.19
N LEU A 653 10.59 8.98 27.62
CA LEU A 653 11.16 8.73 26.29
C LEU A 653 12.21 7.60 26.36
N LEU A 654 13.02 7.57 27.42
CA LEU A 654 13.98 6.50 27.67
C LEU A 654 13.43 5.51 28.71
N HIS A 655 13.08 4.32 28.26
CA HIS A 655 12.52 3.26 29.11
C HIS A 655 13.65 2.49 29.82
N LEU A 656 13.55 2.40 31.15
CA LEU A 656 14.50 1.67 31.97
C LEU A 656 14.09 0.18 32.07
N THR A 657 14.69 -0.67 31.22
CA THR A 657 14.50 -2.13 31.26
C THR A 657 15.43 -2.79 32.28
N GLU A 658 15.01 -3.95 32.83
CA GLU A 658 15.80 -4.70 33.82
C GLU A 658 17.18 -5.12 33.27
N THR A 659 17.22 -5.56 32.01
CA THR A 659 18.45 -5.94 31.30
C THR A 659 19.39 -4.76 31.13
N CYS A 660 18.87 -3.59 30.74
CA CYS A 660 19.67 -2.39 30.55
C CYS A 660 20.27 -1.91 31.88
N VAL A 661 19.47 -1.84 32.95
CA VAL A 661 19.95 -1.43 34.28
C VAL A 661 21.03 -2.40 34.77
N LYS A 662 20.84 -3.71 34.58
CA LYS A 662 21.85 -4.72 34.94
C LYS A 662 23.14 -4.55 34.14
N LYS A 663 23.05 -4.25 32.83
CA LYS A 663 24.21 -4.02 31.96
C LYS A 663 24.94 -2.73 32.36
N LEU A 664 24.21 -1.64 32.55
CA LEU A 664 24.73 -0.33 32.95
C LEU A 664 25.43 -0.37 34.32
N LEU A 665 24.85 -1.06 35.30
CA LEU A 665 25.47 -1.20 36.63
C LEU A 665 26.74 -2.05 36.63
N LYS A 666 26.84 -3.02 35.69
CA LYS A 666 28.01 -3.91 35.55
C LYS A 666 29.16 -3.30 34.74
N GLU A 667 28.84 -2.58 33.66
CA GLU A 667 29.82 -2.09 32.70
C GLU A 667 30.43 -0.74 33.11
N LEU A 668 29.67 0.13 33.78
CA LEU A 668 30.21 1.41 34.25
C LEU A 668 31.11 1.21 35.47
N ASP A 669 32.25 1.91 35.49
CA ASP A 669 33.09 2.02 36.67
C ASP A 669 32.43 2.83 37.81
N ASP A 670 33.04 2.79 39.00
CA ASP A 670 32.57 3.52 40.18
C ASP A 670 33.29 4.88 40.34
N THR A 671 33.58 5.58 39.24
CA THR A 671 34.04 6.98 39.29
C THR A 671 32.97 7.91 39.84
N GLU A 672 33.34 9.05 40.42
CA GLU A 672 32.37 9.98 41.05
C GLU A 672 31.25 10.43 40.08
N LYS A 673 31.56 10.55 38.78
CA LYS A 673 30.57 10.89 37.74
C LYS A 673 29.62 9.72 37.46
N ASN A 674 30.16 8.51 37.31
CA ASN A 674 29.37 7.32 37.02
C ASN A 674 28.56 6.86 38.24
N GLN A 675 29.07 7.03 39.45
CA GLN A 675 28.30 6.85 40.69
C GLN A 675 27.11 7.80 40.75
N LYS A 676 27.28 9.10 40.43
CA LYS A 676 26.18 10.06 40.37
C LYS A 676 25.12 9.64 39.34
N LEU A 677 25.53 9.13 38.18
CA LEU A 677 24.61 8.60 37.17
C LEU A 677 23.88 7.33 37.64
N LYS A 678 24.60 6.34 38.18
CA LYS A 678 24.02 5.11 38.75
C LYS A 678 23.00 5.43 39.85
N PHE A 679 23.34 6.31 40.79
CA PHE A 679 22.42 6.77 41.83
C PHE A 679 21.19 7.47 41.24
N SER A 680 21.38 8.37 40.29
CA SER A 680 20.28 9.13 39.69
C SER A 680 19.28 8.25 38.94
N ILE A 681 19.76 7.17 38.29
CA ILE A 681 18.93 6.17 37.62
C ILE A 681 18.24 5.26 38.64
N VAL A 682 18.96 4.72 39.63
CA VAL A 682 18.40 3.81 40.65
C VAL A 682 17.31 4.48 41.50
N MET A 683 17.40 5.81 41.70
CA MET A 683 16.37 6.57 42.42
C MET A 683 15.08 6.77 41.60
N ARG A 684 15.13 6.65 40.28
CA ARG A 684 13.99 6.81 39.36
C ARG A 684 13.31 5.50 38.99
N LEU A 685 13.91 4.36 39.35
CA LEU A 685 13.33 3.03 39.09
C LEU A 685 12.12 2.77 40.00
N PRO A 686 11.06 2.10 39.48
CA PRO A 686 9.99 1.56 40.32
C PRO A 686 10.55 0.64 41.41
N GLU A 687 9.92 0.62 42.60
CA GLU A 687 10.46 -0.09 43.77
C GLU A 687 10.79 -1.57 43.51
N ALA A 688 10.02 -2.26 42.67
CA ALA A 688 10.24 -3.66 42.30
C ALA A 688 11.55 -3.87 41.49
N LEU A 689 11.77 -3.03 40.47
CA LEU A 689 12.99 -3.06 39.64
C LEU A 689 14.19 -2.50 40.39
N GLY A 690 13.99 -1.45 41.20
CA GLY A 690 15.01 -0.88 42.07
C GLY A 690 15.55 -1.90 43.07
N GLN A 691 14.70 -2.77 43.63
CA GLN A 691 15.15 -3.83 44.54
C GLN A 691 16.04 -4.87 43.86
N LYS A 692 15.69 -5.31 42.64
CA LYS A 692 16.53 -6.24 41.86
C LYS A 692 17.83 -5.58 41.38
N ALA A 693 17.74 -4.36 40.84
CA ALA A 693 18.89 -3.59 40.37
C ALA A 693 19.94 -3.37 41.48
N ARG A 694 19.49 -3.08 42.71
CA ARG A 694 20.37 -2.88 43.88
C ARG A 694 21.10 -4.15 44.33
N GLN A 695 20.63 -5.35 43.97
CA GLN A 695 21.35 -6.60 44.23
C GLN A 695 22.56 -6.78 43.29
N PHE A 696 22.55 -6.14 42.12
CA PHE A 696 23.64 -6.25 41.14
C PHE A 696 24.75 -5.20 41.33
N TRP A 697 24.53 -4.17 42.16
CA TRP A 697 25.52 -3.13 42.43
C TRP A 697 26.05 -3.22 43.87
N ASN A 698 27.28 -3.69 44.00
CA ASN A 698 27.99 -3.89 45.28
C ASN A 698 28.51 -2.56 45.85
N HIS A 699 27.61 -1.61 46.13
CA HIS A 699 27.94 -0.31 46.72
C HIS A 699 27.59 -0.26 48.22
N PRO A 700 28.38 0.39 49.10
CA PRO A 700 28.13 0.46 50.54
C PRO A 700 26.75 1.03 50.93
N VAL A 701 26.19 1.93 50.11
CA VAL A 701 24.84 2.48 50.30
C VAL A 701 23.76 1.42 50.06
N ASN A 702 23.94 0.53 49.08
CA ASN A 702 23.01 -0.58 48.83
C ASN A 702 23.08 -1.62 49.96
N ALA A 703 24.28 -1.94 50.44
CA ALA A 703 24.45 -2.83 51.59
C ALA A 703 23.69 -2.30 52.82
N SER A 704 23.81 -1.00 53.11
CA SER A 704 23.09 -0.36 54.23
C SER A 704 21.56 -0.45 54.07
N PHE A 705 21.05 -0.24 52.86
CA PHE A 705 19.62 -0.35 52.58
C PHE A 705 19.10 -1.79 52.74
N ILE A 706 19.81 -2.77 52.19
CA ILE A 706 19.49 -4.20 52.31
C ILE A 706 19.48 -4.62 53.78
N ALA A 707 20.50 -4.21 54.55
CA ALA A 707 20.59 -4.46 55.98
C ALA A 707 19.39 -3.86 56.75
N ARG A 708 19.01 -2.61 56.48
CA ARG A 708 17.85 -1.96 57.12
C ARG A 708 16.52 -2.66 56.81
N LYS A 709 16.32 -3.11 55.55
CA LYS A 709 15.11 -3.83 55.14
C LYS A 709 15.03 -5.20 55.81
N TYR A 710 16.15 -5.92 55.89
CA TYR A 710 16.25 -7.21 56.57
C TYR A 710 15.92 -7.08 58.07
N VAL A 711 16.51 -6.08 58.74
CA VAL A 711 16.20 -5.76 60.16
C VAL A 711 14.72 -5.41 60.34
N LYS A 712 14.13 -4.58 59.46
CA LYS A 712 12.70 -4.24 59.51
C LYS A 712 11.82 -5.50 59.41
N LEU A 713 12.15 -6.42 58.50
CA LEU A 713 11.40 -7.67 58.30
C LEU A 713 11.50 -8.60 59.52
N LEU A 714 12.67 -8.70 60.15
CA LEU A 714 12.84 -9.46 61.40
C LEU A 714 12.08 -8.83 62.57
N LEU A 715 12.09 -7.51 62.71
CA LEU A 715 11.36 -6.79 63.75
C LEU A 715 9.83 -6.86 63.56
N GLU A 716 9.34 -6.85 62.32
CA GLU A 716 7.91 -7.04 62.02
C GLU A 716 7.43 -8.47 62.33
N LYS A 717 8.28 -9.49 62.11
CA LYS A 717 7.99 -10.88 62.55
C LYS A 717 7.88 -10.99 64.07
N LEU A 718 8.70 -10.23 64.80
CA LEU A 718 8.64 -10.10 66.26
C LEU A 718 7.30 -9.49 66.72
N GLY A 719 6.83 -8.43 66.05
CA GLY A 719 5.57 -7.77 66.40
C GLY A 719 4.31 -8.64 66.24
N LYS A 720 4.35 -9.67 65.37
CA LYS A 720 3.22 -10.59 65.14
C LYS A 720 3.19 -11.80 66.09
N ARG A 721 4.29 -12.10 66.79
CA ARG A 721 4.38 -13.19 67.76
C ARG A 721 4.55 -12.59 69.16
N GLN A 722 3.49 -12.53 69.96
CA GLN A 722 3.63 -12.25 71.39
C GLN A 722 4.37 -13.42 72.05
N TYR A 723 5.67 -13.28 72.30
CA TYR A 723 6.41 -14.16 73.19
C TYR A 723 6.81 -13.40 74.46
N SER A 724 6.41 -13.97 75.59
CA SER A 724 6.90 -13.65 76.93
C SER A 724 8.39 -13.98 77.00
N ARG A 725 9.21 -12.98 77.27
CA ARG A 725 10.67 -13.08 77.37
C ARG A 725 11.09 -13.88 78.62
N PRO A 726 11.98 -14.87 78.51
CA PRO A 726 12.98 -15.12 79.55
C PRO A 726 14.28 -14.42 79.14
N LEU A 727 14.87 -13.69 80.08
CA LEU A 727 16.18 -13.06 79.94
C LEU A 727 17.26 -14.15 79.79
N PRO A 728 18.10 -14.17 78.74
CA PRO A 728 19.25 -15.07 78.72
C PRO A 728 20.36 -14.52 79.63
N GLU A 729 20.97 -15.40 80.40
CA GLU A 729 22.15 -15.13 81.22
C GLU A 729 23.35 -14.73 80.34
N ARG A 730 24.15 -13.79 80.88
CA ARG A 730 25.35 -13.21 80.28
C ARG A 730 26.30 -14.29 79.74
N LEU A 731 26.61 -14.21 78.44
CA LEU A 731 27.87 -14.71 77.90
C LEU A 731 28.87 -13.55 77.73
N SER A 732 30.13 -13.87 78.03
CA SER A 732 31.27 -12.97 78.16
C SER A 732 31.63 -12.23 76.86
N VAL A 733 31.79 -10.92 77.02
CA VAL A 733 32.13 -9.91 76.00
C VAL A 733 33.62 -9.95 75.62
N PRO A 734 33.97 -9.67 74.35
CA PRO A 734 35.05 -8.73 74.03
C PRO A 734 34.45 -7.41 73.52
N VAL A 735 35.04 -6.32 73.98
CA VAL A 735 34.53 -4.95 73.87
C VAL A 735 34.56 -4.48 72.42
N GLU A 736 33.38 -4.28 71.82
CA GLU A 736 33.15 -3.51 70.58
C GLU A 736 31.66 -3.11 70.55
N PHE A 737 31.33 -1.85 70.24
CA PHE A 737 29.99 -1.22 70.21
C PHE A 737 28.83 -1.94 70.96
N LEU A 738 28.65 -1.64 72.25
CA LEU A 738 27.59 -2.17 73.13
C LEU A 738 26.17 -2.17 72.53
N PRO A 739 25.69 -1.11 71.84
CA PRO A 739 24.37 -1.11 71.23
C PRO A 739 24.25 -2.04 70.01
N LEU A 740 25.33 -2.18 69.23
CA LEU A 740 25.35 -3.01 68.03
C LEU A 740 25.34 -4.50 68.42
N ASN A 741 26.15 -4.89 69.41
CA ASN A 741 26.19 -6.27 69.92
C ASN A 741 24.86 -6.71 70.54
N TYR A 742 24.16 -5.80 71.21
CA TYR A 742 22.82 -6.09 71.72
C TYR A 742 21.81 -6.30 70.58
N LEU A 743 21.87 -5.45 69.54
CA LEU A 743 21.03 -5.58 68.35
C LEU A 743 21.33 -6.87 67.58
N THR A 744 22.59 -7.21 67.34
CA THR A 744 22.99 -8.44 66.63
C THR A 744 22.61 -9.69 67.40
N ASN A 745 22.79 -9.73 68.73
CA ASN A 745 22.34 -10.86 69.56
C ASN A 745 20.81 -11.04 69.50
N MET A 746 20.05 -9.94 69.58
CA MET A 746 18.59 -9.98 69.44
C MET A 746 18.16 -10.48 68.06
N LEU A 747 18.79 -10.00 66.98
CA LEU A 747 18.49 -10.43 65.61
C LEU A 747 18.87 -11.89 65.35
N ALA A 748 19.99 -12.35 65.91
CA ALA A 748 20.44 -13.74 65.82
C ALA A 748 19.50 -14.72 66.56
N GLU A 749 18.97 -14.34 67.73
CA GLU A 749 17.94 -15.14 68.41
C GLU A 749 16.65 -15.27 67.58
N ILE A 750 16.22 -14.20 66.90
CA ILE A 750 15.02 -14.22 66.04
C ILE A 750 15.26 -15.08 64.78
N GLU A 751 16.46 -15.02 64.20
CA GLU A 751 16.85 -15.85 63.06
C GLU A 751 16.87 -17.34 63.44
N ASN A 752 17.39 -17.68 64.62
CA ASN A 752 17.46 -19.07 65.10
C ASN A 752 16.10 -19.67 65.52
N GLN A 753 15.11 -18.84 65.89
CA GLN A 753 13.77 -19.28 66.30
C GLN A 753 12.77 -19.39 65.12
N GLY A 754 13.11 -18.87 63.95
CA GLY A 754 12.32 -18.98 62.72
C GLY A 754 12.91 -20.06 61.82
N GLY A 755 12.26 -21.22 61.71
CA GLY A 755 12.61 -22.24 60.71
C GLY A 755 12.77 -21.60 59.31
N HIS A 756 13.87 -21.96 58.65
CA HIS A 756 14.40 -21.37 57.41
C HIS A 756 13.34 -20.72 56.51
N PRO A 757 13.44 -19.40 56.21
CA PRO A 757 12.67 -18.84 55.12
C PRO A 757 13.15 -19.48 53.81
N TYR A 758 12.17 -19.95 53.04
CA TYR A 758 12.25 -20.40 51.66
C TYR A 758 13.49 -19.92 50.89
N GLU A 759 14.17 -20.89 50.28
CA GLU A 759 15.30 -20.76 49.35
C GLU A 759 15.15 -19.57 48.38
N LYS A 760 16.29 -18.87 48.15
CA LYS A 760 16.56 -17.78 47.17
C LYS A 760 16.53 -16.32 47.66
N GLN A 761 17.14 -16.02 48.80
CA GLN A 761 17.85 -14.73 49.00
C GLN A 761 19.25 -15.02 49.51
N ASP A 762 20.12 -15.49 48.59
CA ASP A 762 21.50 -15.82 48.92
C ASP A 762 22.26 -14.58 49.40
N HIS A 763 22.92 -14.71 50.56
CA HIS A 763 23.96 -13.85 51.17
C HIS A 763 23.62 -12.84 52.28
N VAL A 764 22.37 -12.69 52.76
CA VAL A 764 22.07 -11.72 53.84
C VAL A 764 21.80 -12.42 55.18
N ASN A 765 22.75 -12.32 56.12
CA ASN A 765 22.65 -12.84 57.50
C ASN A 765 22.91 -11.73 58.53
N VAL A 766 22.74 -12.02 59.83
CA VAL A 766 23.02 -11.04 60.90
C VAL A 766 24.46 -10.51 60.88
N ARG A 767 25.45 -11.34 60.46
CA ARG A 767 26.85 -10.90 60.27
C ARG A 767 27.01 -9.86 59.17
N PHE A 768 26.27 -9.99 58.06
CA PHE A 768 26.26 -8.99 56.98
C PHE A 768 25.72 -7.64 57.47
N VAL A 769 24.70 -7.64 58.34
CA VAL A 769 24.14 -6.42 58.95
C VAL A 769 25.17 -5.74 59.85
N GLU A 770 25.89 -6.53 60.65
CA GLU A 770 26.96 -6.07 61.53
C GLU A 770 28.12 -5.44 60.75
N GLU A 771 28.68 -6.16 59.77
CA GLU A 771 29.76 -5.68 58.91
C GLU A 771 29.37 -4.40 58.15
N THR A 772 28.13 -4.34 57.67
CA THR A 772 27.61 -3.15 56.97
C THR A 772 27.47 -1.95 57.91
N ALA A 773 26.96 -2.16 59.12
CA ALA A 773 26.81 -1.10 60.13
C ALA A 773 28.18 -0.57 60.58
N LEU A 774 29.16 -1.46 60.78
CA LEU A 774 30.54 -1.10 61.11
C LEU A 774 31.20 -0.32 59.98
N ARG A 775 31.10 -0.78 58.72
CA ARG A 775 31.63 -0.05 57.55
C ARG A 775 30.99 1.32 57.38
N HIS A 776 29.68 1.45 57.58
CA HIS A 776 28.99 2.74 57.48
C HIS A 776 29.45 3.71 58.58
N THR A 777 29.58 3.22 59.82
CA THR A 777 30.06 4.01 60.97
C THR A 777 31.51 4.45 60.76
N MET A 778 32.38 3.56 60.28
CA MET A 778 33.78 3.85 59.92
C MET A 778 33.88 4.92 58.83
N THR A 779 33.01 4.83 57.80
CA THR A 779 32.95 5.83 56.72
C THR A 779 32.55 7.21 57.25
N LEU A 780 31.56 7.27 58.16
CA LEU A 780 31.15 8.53 58.82
C LEU A 780 32.25 9.10 59.73
N LEU A 781 33.09 8.23 60.30
CA LEU A 781 34.22 8.61 61.15
C LEU A 781 35.51 8.87 60.36
N GLY A 782 35.52 8.69 59.03
CA GLY A 782 36.68 8.93 58.17
C GLY A 782 37.82 7.91 58.30
N LEU A 783 37.55 6.72 58.85
CA LEU A 783 38.54 5.69 59.10
C LEU A 783 38.54 4.65 57.95
N LYS A 784 39.70 4.38 57.34
CA LYS A 784 39.84 3.36 56.29
C LYS A 784 40.01 1.96 56.90
N TYR A 785 39.33 0.97 56.33
CA TYR A 785 39.50 -0.45 56.65
C TYR A 785 40.90 -0.92 56.19
N SER A 786 41.68 -1.52 57.10
CA SER A 786 42.87 -2.32 56.76
C SER A 786 42.48 -3.77 56.56
#